data_AF-A0A948X6E4-F1
#
_entry.id   AF-A0A948X6E4-F1
#
_cell.length_a   1.000
_cell.length_b   1.000
_cell.length_c   1.000
_cell.angle_alpha   90.00
_cell.angle_beta   90.00
_cell.angle_gamma   90.00
#
_symmetry.space_group_name_H-M   'P 1'
#
loop_
_entity.id
_entity.type
_entity.pdbx_description
1 polymer ?
#
loop_
_entity_poly.entity_id
_entity_poly.type
_entity_poly.pdbx_seq_one_letter_code
_entity_poly.pdbx_strand_id
1 'polypeptide(L)'
;MDLFTPNEAVDLLEHRLAGLQGTSRLGTLVTLAWHLRQRDCARALTLADEAQALLALSLDAGTEPHRLAARLLLLRAEVKLMFADLPAAQQLGQAAMTAFADVQDPLGQGDVSWLQASLATDRGDGDQITACLNQALIHYRAGGDLLRTDAALARSLIYAAFRDPAVTAVSLQHQFPSGTLRVAGVTPWVETAQANVAGLTNDPGRSIRHDLAAYHGALDIGQIRAALVSVNNAVEAFALLGDLDAALEWMESALALARSTGWPASIGVCLMQMGDVMRLMTRHDEAKRYLQEALLVMAPVAGSRNYEQVLGNLGQLALDMGDFAAALAWFSQLEEHVQAHQEPDLLIKAWRGQASALLHLHRTDEASMKAHAALALAREHGNAEGQIQALRILAKVSTSDGTAALNYLNQALAVAATMDGYSAAPELLYQVAAANATSGDFQAAYDNALAANAARSKMHSEEAQKRVLAMQIRQQVERARSETQTQQKIADTLKETAATLETLGIIGREITASLDADAVFEALHRHVHQLLDATFFAVYLLDAGHKTLGTAFGIEAGVPLPVIAVTLDHPTSMFARAARERQEVMIDREHGVDDPNLIPGTLPCLSQLYFPLIAGERLLGAMSVQAPRSHAYGEREHAIFRTLCAYGAIALDNASAYGVAHAAQERADQALGALRQTQSQLLAQNRQLERLSVTDQLTGLCNRLQLDRTLDEERLRHQRYANNVCVMLLDIDRFKSVNDSFGHLVGDQVLIKIALILQKNMREVDVAGRWGGEEFLVICRETALEGALLLAEKLRAAVEAYEFELVGSRSISLGVAMLRQGDTVTQTIARADAALYRAKGAGRNRVESGELALP
;
A
#
# COMPACT_ATOMS: atom_id res chain seq x y z
N MET A 1 8.18 11.52 7.60
CA MET A 1 7.32 12.62 7.09
C MET A 1 8.08 13.27 5.95
N ASP A 2 7.47 13.35 4.76
CA ASP A 2 8.18 13.80 3.56
C ASP A 2 8.27 15.33 3.51
N LEU A 3 9.29 15.85 2.82
CA LEU A 3 9.44 17.29 2.63
C LEU A 3 8.44 17.83 1.58
N PHE A 4 8.14 16.98 0.59
CA PHE A 4 7.29 17.28 -0.57
C PHE A 4 6.20 16.23 -0.70
N THR A 5 4.99 16.65 -1.05
CA THR A 5 3.85 15.74 -1.25
C THR A 5 2.91 16.31 -2.31
N PRO A 6 2.46 15.50 -3.28
CA PRO A 6 1.49 15.94 -4.29
C PRO A 6 0.15 16.37 -3.69
N ASN A 7 -0.58 17.25 -4.37
CA ASN A 7 -1.89 17.74 -3.92
C ASN A 7 -2.89 16.59 -3.62
N GLU A 8 -2.96 15.57 -4.47
CA GLU A 8 -3.85 14.40 -4.24
C GLU A 8 -3.57 13.67 -2.91
N ALA A 9 -2.30 13.60 -2.49
CA ALA A 9 -1.94 12.95 -1.25
C ALA A 9 -2.30 13.80 -0.02
N VAL A 10 -2.42 15.12 -0.18
CA VAL A 10 -2.95 16.02 0.86
C VAL A 10 -4.45 15.79 1.05
N ASP A 11 -5.22 15.63 -0.02
CA ASP A 11 -6.66 15.34 0.06
C ASP A 11 -6.94 14.02 0.79
N LEU A 12 -6.11 12.99 0.56
CA LEU A 12 -6.17 11.73 1.30
C LEU A 12 -5.87 11.91 2.80
N LEU A 13 -4.96 12.82 3.16
CA LEU A 13 -4.65 13.12 4.56
C LEU A 13 -5.81 13.86 5.25
N GLU A 14 -6.48 14.79 4.56
CA GLU A 14 -7.70 15.47 5.05
C GLU A 14 -8.81 14.44 5.32
N HIS A 15 -9.09 13.55 4.36
CA HIS A 15 -10.08 12.48 4.55
C HIS A 15 -9.73 11.55 5.70
N ARG A 16 -8.46 11.17 5.83
CA ARG A 16 -8.00 10.32 6.94
C ARG A 16 -8.17 11.01 8.29
N LEU A 17 -7.88 12.30 8.38
CA LEU A 17 -7.99 13.07 9.62
C LEU A 17 -9.44 13.10 10.14
N ALA A 18 -10.44 13.14 9.25
CA ALA A 18 -11.86 13.13 9.62
C ALA A 18 -12.28 11.84 10.36
N GLY A 19 -11.62 10.71 10.09
CA GLY A 19 -11.92 9.41 10.73
C GLY A 19 -11.20 9.16 12.06
N LEU A 20 -10.27 10.03 12.48
CA LEU A 20 -9.43 9.84 13.67
C LEU A 20 -9.93 10.66 14.87
N GLN A 21 -9.74 10.12 16.08
CA GLN A 21 -10.19 10.72 17.35
C GLN A 21 -9.09 10.77 18.42
N GLY A 22 -9.08 11.82 19.25
CA GLY A 22 -8.11 11.97 20.35
C GLY A 22 -6.64 11.96 19.89
N THR A 23 -5.77 11.32 20.67
CA THR A 23 -4.31 11.25 20.41
C THR A 23 -3.93 10.53 19.12
N SER A 24 -4.81 9.67 18.58
CA SER A 24 -4.57 9.00 17.28
C SER A 24 -4.50 9.98 16.11
N ARG A 25 -5.05 11.20 16.26
CA ARG A 25 -5.01 12.27 15.24
C ARG A 25 -3.62 12.89 15.10
N LEU A 26 -2.78 12.80 16.14
CA LEU A 26 -1.61 13.66 16.30
C LEU A 26 -0.63 13.57 15.11
N GLY A 27 -0.26 12.37 14.70
CA GLY A 27 0.67 12.19 13.57
C GLY A 27 0.11 12.74 12.26
N THR A 28 -1.19 12.52 11.99
CA THR A 28 -1.87 13.03 10.79
C THR A 28 -2.03 14.55 10.83
N LEU A 29 -2.34 15.15 11.98
CA LEU A 29 -2.41 16.60 12.15
C LEU A 29 -1.08 17.27 11.82
N VAL A 30 0.02 16.80 12.39
CA VAL A 30 1.36 17.38 12.14
C VAL A 30 1.76 17.21 10.68
N THR A 31 1.48 16.04 10.09
CA THR A 31 1.78 15.76 8.67
C THR A 31 1.00 16.67 7.75
N LEU A 32 -0.31 16.79 7.97
CA LEU A 32 -1.17 17.64 7.17
C LEU A 32 -0.81 19.12 7.33
N ALA A 33 -0.59 19.59 8.57
CA ALA A 33 -0.12 20.94 8.84
C ALA A 33 1.19 21.23 8.10
N TRP A 34 2.13 20.29 8.13
CA TRP A 34 3.40 20.42 7.41
C TRP A 34 3.20 20.58 5.90
N HIS A 35 2.34 19.77 5.27
CA HIS A 35 2.10 19.89 3.82
C HIS A 35 1.24 21.10 3.45
N LEU A 36 0.40 21.61 4.35
CA LEU A 36 -0.39 22.81 4.14
C LEU A 36 0.39 24.11 4.38
N ARG A 37 1.59 24.06 4.98
CA ARG A 37 2.33 25.25 5.42
C ARG A 37 2.48 26.36 4.36
N GLN A 38 2.61 26.00 3.08
CA GLN A 38 2.65 26.95 1.96
C GLN A 38 1.34 27.00 1.14
N ARG A 39 0.45 26.01 1.28
CA ARG A 39 -0.84 25.95 0.56
C ARG A 39 -1.90 26.82 1.22
N ASP A 40 -1.96 26.73 2.55
CA ASP A 40 -2.83 27.50 3.42
C ASP A 40 -2.17 27.64 4.79
N CYS A 41 -1.44 28.75 5.00
CA CYS A 41 -0.72 29.00 6.24
C CYS A 41 -1.67 29.07 7.45
N ALA A 42 -2.88 29.63 7.27
CA ALA A 42 -3.83 29.81 8.37
C ALA A 42 -4.37 28.47 8.85
N ARG A 43 -4.74 27.59 7.91
CA ARG A 43 -5.14 26.21 8.21
C ARG A 43 -3.98 25.41 8.81
N ALA A 44 -2.78 25.53 8.25
CA ALA A 44 -1.59 24.86 8.78
C ALA A 44 -1.30 25.24 10.24
N LEU A 45 -1.39 26.52 10.60
CA LEU A 45 -1.22 26.99 11.97
C LEU A 45 -2.33 26.49 12.90
N THR A 46 -3.60 26.49 12.44
CA THR A 46 -4.73 25.96 13.21
C THR A 46 -4.53 24.48 13.56
N LEU A 47 -4.12 23.67 12.57
CA LEU A 47 -3.81 22.25 12.77
C LEU A 47 -2.58 22.05 13.67
N ALA A 48 -1.58 22.93 13.56
CA ALA A 48 -0.40 22.93 14.42
C ALA A 48 -0.74 23.27 15.88
N ASP A 49 -1.66 24.20 16.12
CA ASP A 49 -2.16 24.53 17.46
C ASP A 49 -2.96 23.36 18.05
N GLU A 50 -3.83 22.70 17.27
CA GLU A 50 -4.53 21.48 17.68
C GLU A 50 -3.56 20.35 18.04
N ALA A 51 -2.55 20.11 17.19
CA ALA A 51 -1.52 19.10 17.44
C ALA A 51 -0.71 19.42 18.71
N GLN A 52 -0.36 20.70 18.93
CA GLN A 52 0.38 21.14 20.12
C GLN A 52 -0.43 20.89 21.40
N ALA A 53 -1.74 21.16 21.39
CA ALA A 53 -2.62 20.89 22.51
C ALA A 53 -2.70 19.38 22.84
N LEU A 54 -2.77 18.52 21.82
CA LEU A 54 -2.75 17.07 21.98
C LEU A 54 -1.39 16.54 22.47
N LEU A 55 -0.28 17.13 22.02
CA LEU A 55 1.07 16.81 22.50
C LEU A 55 1.22 17.05 24.00
N ALA A 56 0.67 18.16 24.51
CA ALA A 56 0.73 18.49 25.94
C ALA A 56 0.03 17.45 26.83
N LEU A 57 -0.95 16.71 26.27
CA LEU A 57 -1.66 15.63 26.96
C LEU A 57 -0.94 14.27 26.88
N SER A 58 0.14 14.16 26.10
CA SER A 58 0.76 12.90 25.70
C SER A 58 2.22 12.76 26.17
N LEU A 59 2.68 13.58 27.12
CA LEU A 59 4.10 13.80 27.46
C LEU A 59 4.85 12.62 28.13
N ASP A 60 4.31 11.40 28.17
CA ASP A 60 4.92 10.26 28.87
C ASP A 60 5.32 9.04 27.99
N ALA A 61 5.45 9.18 26.65
CA ALA A 61 5.75 8.03 25.79
C ALA A 61 6.73 8.29 24.63
N GLY A 62 8.04 8.14 24.87
CA GLY A 62 9.06 7.92 23.84
C GLY A 62 9.55 9.15 23.05
N THR A 63 10.31 8.91 21.98
CA THR A 63 10.98 9.96 21.17
C THR A 63 10.09 10.61 20.12
N GLU A 64 9.00 9.96 19.71
CA GLU A 64 8.13 10.43 18.63
C GLU A 64 7.36 11.73 18.96
N PRO A 65 6.77 11.92 20.16
CA PRO A 65 6.16 13.20 20.53
C PRO A 65 7.14 14.38 20.46
N HIS A 66 8.39 14.17 20.86
CA HIS A 66 9.45 15.19 20.75
C HIS A 66 9.80 15.50 19.30
N ARG A 67 9.86 14.49 18.42
CA ARG A 67 10.05 14.68 16.97
C ARG A 67 8.91 15.49 16.34
N LEU A 68 7.67 15.20 16.73
CA LEU A 68 6.49 15.93 16.27
C LEU A 68 6.49 17.38 16.77
N ALA A 69 6.87 17.62 18.03
CA ALA A 69 7.03 18.98 18.56
C ALA A 69 8.12 19.77 17.81
N ALA A 70 9.27 19.16 17.52
CA ALA A 70 10.32 19.77 16.70
C ALA A 70 9.84 20.13 15.29
N ARG A 71 9.00 19.27 14.68
CA ARG A 71 8.37 19.54 13.38
C ARG A 71 7.42 20.73 13.41
N LEU A 72 6.64 20.89 14.49
CA LEU A 72 5.77 22.06 14.66
C LEU A 72 6.57 23.37 14.81
N LEU A 73 7.72 23.34 15.48
CA LEU A 73 8.63 24.50 15.54
C LEU A 73 9.14 24.89 14.14
N LEU A 74 9.58 23.90 13.35
CA LEU A 74 10.06 24.14 11.99
C LEU A 74 8.94 24.68 11.08
N LEU A 75 7.73 24.15 11.18
CA LEU A 75 6.55 24.67 10.46
C LEU A 75 6.32 26.14 10.76
N ARG A 76 6.29 26.52 12.06
CA ARG A 76 6.10 27.91 12.46
C ARG A 76 7.23 28.81 11.99
N ALA A 77 8.47 28.32 12.02
CA ALA A 77 9.63 29.03 11.50
C ALA A 77 9.47 29.37 10.01
N GLU A 78 9.01 28.41 9.20
CA GLU A 78 8.76 28.63 7.76
C GLU A 78 7.61 29.60 7.51
N VAL A 79 6.52 29.52 8.29
CA VAL A 79 5.42 30.50 8.19
C VAL A 79 5.90 31.90 8.55
N LYS A 80 6.70 32.05 9.61
CA LYS A 80 7.31 33.35 9.98
C LYS A 80 8.19 33.92 8.88
N LEU A 81 8.96 33.07 8.20
CA LEU A 81 9.76 33.48 7.04
C LEU A 81 8.89 34.06 5.92
N MET A 82 7.78 33.39 5.57
CA MET A 82 6.88 33.83 4.49
C MET A 82 6.19 35.16 4.79
N PHE A 83 5.91 35.45 6.06
CA PHE A 83 5.36 36.72 6.52
C PHE A 83 6.43 37.75 6.92
N ALA A 84 7.68 37.58 6.43
CA ALA A 84 8.78 38.51 6.62
C ALA A 84 9.26 38.76 8.07
N ASP A 85 8.90 37.90 9.01
CA ASP A 85 9.38 37.94 10.40
C ASP A 85 10.67 37.12 10.53
N LEU A 86 11.74 37.61 9.89
CA LEU A 86 13.03 36.90 9.79
C LEU A 86 13.66 36.59 11.17
N PRO A 87 13.62 37.48 12.18
CA PRO A 87 14.15 37.17 13.51
C PRO A 87 13.41 36.02 14.18
N ALA A 88 12.07 36.01 14.16
CA ALA A 88 11.29 34.92 14.74
C ALA A 88 11.50 33.60 13.97
N ALA A 89 11.57 33.68 12.63
CA ALA A 89 11.87 32.52 11.80
C ALA A 89 13.24 31.90 12.15
N GLN A 90 14.28 32.73 12.33
CA GLN A 90 15.60 32.25 12.74
C GLN A 90 15.58 31.65 14.15
N GLN A 91 14.92 32.30 15.12
CA GLN A 91 14.83 31.79 16.50
C GLN A 91 14.11 30.43 16.56
N LEU A 92 12.95 30.31 15.90
CA LEU A 92 12.20 29.06 15.85
C LEU A 92 12.94 27.97 15.08
N GLY A 93 13.62 28.32 13.99
CA GLY A 93 14.47 27.39 13.24
C GLY A 93 15.61 26.84 14.09
N GLN A 94 16.28 27.70 14.88
CA GLN A 94 17.34 27.25 15.79
C GLN A 94 16.79 26.35 16.91
N ALA A 95 15.62 26.67 17.46
CA ALA A 95 14.96 25.81 18.44
C ALA A 95 14.59 24.44 17.84
N ALA A 96 14.11 24.41 16.59
CA ALA A 96 13.83 23.16 15.87
C ALA A 96 15.11 22.36 15.61
N MET A 97 16.22 23.00 15.23
CA MET A 97 17.53 22.35 15.06
C MET A 97 17.96 21.60 16.32
N THR A 98 17.94 22.30 17.47
CA THR A 98 18.28 21.70 18.76
C THR A 98 17.34 20.53 19.09
N ALA A 99 16.03 20.72 18.93
CA ALA A 99 15.05 19.67 19.23
C ALA A 99 15.20 18.42 18.36
N PHE A 100 15.52 18.56 17.05
CA PHE A 100 15.83 17.43 16.18
C PHE A 100 17.17 16.75 16.51
N ALA A 101 18.16 17.52 16.97
CA ALA A 101 19.43 16.98 17.43
C ALA A 101 19.25 16.11 18.70
N ASP A 102 18.44 16.58 19.66
CA ASP A 102 18.17 15.87 20.91
C ASP A 102 17.52 14.50 20.68
N VAL A 103 16.67 14.36 19.66
CA VAL A 103 16.03 13.08 19.27
C VAL A 103 16.79 12.31 18.18
N GLN A 104 17.99 12.75 17.82
CA GLN A 104 18.84 12.15 16.79
C GLN A 104 18.13 11.97 15.43
N ASP A 105 17.36 12.98 14.99
CA ASP A 105 16.68 12.99 13.70
C ASP A 105 17.48 13.80 12.66
N PRO A 106 18.34 13.15 11.84
CA PRO A 106 19.13 13.86 10.83
C PRO A 106 18.25 14.45 9.73
N LEU A 107 17.11 13.83 9.38
CA LEU A 107 16.23 14.37 8.34
C LEU A 107 15.59 15.68 8.79
N GLY A 108 15.15 15.75 10.04
CA GLY A 108 14.67 16.98 10.66
C GLY A 108 15.72 18.09 10.68
N GLN A 109 16.98 17.78 11.02
CA GLN A 109 18.08 18.75 10.97
C GLN A 109 18.33 19.24 9.54
N GLY A 110 18.30 18.34 8.55
CA GLY A 110 18.42 18.71 7.14
C GLY A 110 17.30 19.63 6.67
N ASP A 111 16.06 19.38 7.09
CA ASP A 111 14.91 20.23 6.75
C ASP A 111 15.03 21.63 7.40
N VAL A 112 15.67 21.75 8.57
CA VAL A 112 16.02 23.05 9.17
C VAL A 112 17.11 23.76 8.35
N SER A 113 18.17 23.06 7.92
CA SER A 113 19.20 23.64 7.05
C SER A 113 18.62 24.10 5.71
N TRP A 114 17.62 23.40 5.18
CA TRP A 114 16.87 23.80 4.01
C TRP A 114 16.11 25.13 4.20
N LEU A 115 15.50 25.34 5.38
CA LEU A 115 14.89 26.61 5.75
C LEU A 115 15.93 27.72 5.91
N GLN A 116 17.07 27.42 6.53
CA GLN A 116 18.17 28.39 6.72
C GLN A 116 18.74 28.88 5.38
N ALA A 117 18.82 28.02 4.36
CA ALA A 117 19.19 28.46 3.01
C ALA A 117 18.18 29.47 2.43
N SER A 118 16.89 29.32 2.73
CA SER A 118 15.84 30.27 2.32
C SER A 118 15.95 31.59 3.08
N LEU A 119 16.26 31.57 4.38
CA LEU A 119 16.58 32.76 5.18
C LEU A 119 17.81 33.50 4.63
N ALA A 120 18.86 32.77 4.27
CA ALA A 120 20.06 33.34 3.65
C ALA A 120 19.77 33.95 2.28
N THR A 121 18.87 33.33 1.50
CA THR A 121 18.39 33.87 0.22
C THR A 121 17.72 35.23 0.41
N ASP A 122 16.84 35.38 1.40
CA ASP A 122 16.15 36.65 1.67
C ASP A 122 17.09 37.75 2.21
N ARG A 123 18.27 37.37 2.72
CA ARG A 123 19.35 38.27 3.13
C ARG A 123 20.37 38.58 2.05
N GLY A 124 20.33 37.89 0.91
CA GLY A 124 21.34 38.01 -0.15
C GLY A 124 22.70 37.38 0.19
N ASP A 125 22.78 36.50 1.19
CA ASP A 125 24.06 35.90 1.63
C ASP A 125 24.38 34.62 0.84
N GLY A 126 25.01 34.78 -0.33
CA GLY A 126 25.33 33.69 -1.26
C GLY A 126 26.20 32.58 -0.68
N ASP A 127 27.13 32.91 0.20
CA ASP A 127 28.02 31.93 0.84
C ASP A 127 27.27 31.14 1.90
N GLN A 128 26.43 31.81 2.70
CA GLN A 128 25.59 31.14 3.68
C GLN A 128 24.54 30.23 3.01
N ILE A 129 23.98 30.61 1.85
CA ILE A 129 23.09 29.75 1.06
C ILE A 129 23.80 28.43 0.73
N THR A 130 25.01 28.52 0.18
CA THR A 130 25.81 27.35 -0.20
C THR A 130 26.16 26.48 1.01
N ALA A 131 26.57 27.11 2.12
CA ALA A 131 26.88 26.41 3.36
C ALA A 131 25.67 25.65 3.92
N CYS A 132 24.50 26.30 3.98
CA CYS A 132 23.26 25.69 4.48
C CYS A 132 22.81 24.51 3.61
N LEU A 133 22.86 24.62 2.28
CA LEU A 133 22.48 23.51 1.39
C LEU A 133 23.45 22.32 1.49
N ASN A 134 24.75 22.59 1.67
CA ASN A 134 25.73 21.54 1.93
C ASN A 134 25.46 20.82 3.27
N GLN A 135 25.07 21.53 4.32
CA GLN A 135 24.67 20.91 5.58
C GLN A 135 23.39 20.07 5.41
N ALA A 136 22.40 20.57 4.68
CA ALA A 136 21.20 19.80 4.35
C ALA A 136 21.56 18.48 3.64
N LEU A 137 22.46 18.51 2.65
CA LEU A 137 22.95 17.32 1.96
C LEU A 137 23.63 16.31 2.89
N ILE A 138 24.48 16.78 3.82
CA ILE A 138 25.14 15.92 4.80
C ILE A 138 24.09 15.20 5.67
N HIS A 139 23.12 15.96 6.18
CA HIS A 139 22.04 15.44 7.02
C HIS A 139 21.13 14.46 6.28
N TYR A 140 20.71 14.76 5.05
CA TYR A 140 19.86 13.87 4.26
C TYR A 140 20.56 12.56 3.88
N ARG A 141 21.87 12.62 3.56
CA ARG A 141 22.69 11.42 3.33
C ARG A 141 22.84 10.59 4.60
N ALA A 142 23.05 11.22 5.75
CA ALA A 142 23.10 10.53 7.04
C ALA A 142 21.76 9.84 7.38
N GLY A 143 20.63 10.44 6.98
CA GLY A 143 19.29 9.84 7.14
C GLY A 143 18.87 8.87 6.04
N GLY A 144 19.66 8.69 4.97
CA GLY A 144 19.37 7.77 3.87
C GLY A 144 18.23 8.18 2.92
N ASP A 145 17.82 9.45 2.92
CA ASP A 145 16.71 9.95 2.07
C ASP A 145 17.25 10.49 0.74
N LEU A 146 17.17 9.64 -0.30
CA LEU A 146 17.64 9.98 -1.64
C LEU A 146 16.84 11.13 -2.27
N LEU A 147 15.53 11.22 -2.01
CA LEU A 147 14.67 12.23 -2.62
C LEU A 147 15.05 13.63 -2.11
N ARG A 148 15.20 13.78 -0.78
CA ARG A 148 15.68 15.04 -0.18
C ARG A 148 17.12 15.36 -0.59
N THR A 149 17.97 14.34 -0.72
CA THR A 149 19.35 14.50 -1.19
C THR A 149 19.38 15.08 -2.60
N ASP A 150 18.61 14.51 -3.53
CA ASP A 150 18.53 14.97 -4.92
C ASP A 150 17.92 16.37 -5.02
N ALA A 151 16.88 16.66 -4.24
CA ALA A 151 16.28 18.00 -4.19
C ALA A 151 17.28 19.06 -3.66
N ALA A 152 18.03 18.75 -2.60
CA ALA A 152 19.06 19.64 -2.08
C ALA A 152 20.21 19.84 -3.06
N LEU A 153 20.62 18.77 -3.76
CA LEU A 153 21.65 18.83 -4.79
C LEU A 153 21.21 19.69 -5.97
N ALA A 154 20.00 19.48 -6.49
CA ALA A 154 19.42 20.30 -7.54
C ALA A 154 19.32 21.76 -7.12
N ARG A 155 18.86 22.04 -5.89
CA ARG A 155 18.80 23.41 -5.35
C ARG A 155 20.19 24.04 -5.21
N SER A 156 21.23 23.30 -4.86
CA SER A 156 22.61 23.81 -4.87
C SER A 156 23.06 24.21 -6.28
N LEU A 157 22.66 23.45 -7.30
CA LEU A 157 23.00 23.75 -8.70
C LEU A 157 22.31 25.02 -9.23
N ILE A 158 21.13 25.39 -8.71
CA ILE A 158 20.47 26.68 -9.02
C ILE A 158 21.42 27.85 -8.73
N TYR A 159 22.09 27.83 -7.58
CA TYR A 159 23.01 28.90 -7.18
C TYR A 159 24.40 28.74 -7.82
N ALA A 160 24.85 27.50 -8.06
CA ALA A 160 26.10 27.25 -8.77
C ALA A 160 26.08 27.78 -10.21
N ALA A 161 24.91 27.78 -10.87
CA ALA A 161 24.73 28.30 -12.22
C ALA A 161 25.20 29.76 -12.36
N PHE A 162 24.96 30.60 -11.33
CA PHE A 162 25.40 31.99 -11.32
C PHE A 162 26.91 32.16 -11.17
N ARG A 163 27.63 31.14 -10.69
CA ARG A 163 29.10 31.15 -10.56
C ARG A 163 29.77 30.64 -11.84
N ASP A 164 29.29 29.51 -12.36
CA ASP A 164 29.79 28.92 -13.60
C ASP A 164 28.67 28.11 -14.30
N PRO A 165 27.97 28.71 -15.28
CA PRO A 165 26.84 28.04 -15.92
C PRO A 165 27.28 26.87 -16.81
N ALA A 166 28.48 26.90 -17.38
CA ALA A 166 28.99 25.84 -18.25
C ALA A 166 29.34 24.57 -17.45
N VAL A 167 30.05 24.72 -16.33
CA VAL A 167 30.35 23.60 -15.42
C VAL A 167 29.07 23.06 -14.77
N THR A 168 28.15 23.95 -14.43
CA THR A 168 26.84 23.56 -13.88
C THR A 168 26.02 22.76 -14.90
N ALA A 169 26.03 23.12 -16.17
CA ALA A 169 25.37 22.36 -17.24
C ALA A 169 25.86 20.91 -17.32
N VAL A 170 27.18 20.70 -17.28
CA VAL A 170 27.80 19.37 -17.27
C VAL A 170 27.39 18.58 -16.02
N SER A 171 27.40 19.24 -14.87
CA SER A 171 27.01 18.64 -13.59
C SER A 171 25.54 18.21 -13.58
N LEU A 172 24.64 19.06 -14.08
CA LEU A 172 23.22 18.74 -14.24
C LEU A 172 23.00 17.55 -15.17
N GLN A 173 23.72 17.48 -16.29
CA GLN A 173 23.60 16.35 -17.22
C GLN A 173 24.09 15.03 -16.60
N HIS A 174 25.16 15.08 -15.79
CA HIS A 174 25.71 13.90 -15.12
C HIS A 174 24.80 13.40 -13.99
N GLN A 175 24.30 14.31 -13.15
CA GLN A 175 23.50 13.98 -11.97
C GLN A 175 22.03 13.72 -12.31
N PHE A 176 21.49 14.43 -13.29
CA PHE A 176 20.09 14.35 -13.71
C PHE A 176 19.95 14.17 -15.23
N PRO A 177 20.31 12.99 -15.77
CA PRO A 177 20.28 12.72 -17.20
C PRO A 177 18.90 13.00 -17.82
N SER A 178 18.90 13.46 -19.07
CA SER A 178 17.66 13.71 -19.82
C SER A 178 16.93 12.40 -20.11
N GLY A 179 15.60 12.39 -20.00
CA GLY A 179 14.76 11.23 -20.28
C GLY A 179 14.53 10.29 -19.08
N THR A 180 15.17 10.52 -17.94
CA THR A 180 14.87 9.81 -16.70
C THR A 180 13.59 10.37 -16.07
N LEU A 181 12.63 9.50 -15.75
CA LEU A 181 11.44 9.91 -14.99
C LEU A 181 11.87 10.35 -13.59
N ARG A 182 11.63 11.62 -13.26
CA ARG A 182 12.00 12.21 -11.96
C ARG A 182 10.81 12.19 -11.02
N VAL A 183 11.07 11.99 -9.74
CA VAL A 183 10.03 12.07 -8.71
C VAL A 183 9.56 13.52 -8.58
N ALA A 184 8.25 13.71 -8.42
CA ALA A 184 7.60 15.02 -8.39
C ALA A 184 8.24 16.03 -7.42
N GLY A 185 8.79 15.58 -6.29
CA GLY A 185 9.46 16.45 -5.31
C GLY A 185 10.82 17.03 -5.76
N VAL A 186 11.47 16.42 -6.75
CA VAL A 186 12.81 16.80 -7.24
C VAL A 186 12.72 17.62 -8.52
N THR A 187 11.76 17.31 -9.39
CA THR A 187 11.60 17.92 -10.72
C THR A 187 11.67 19.45 -10.70
N PRO A 188 10.94 20.19 -9.84
CA PRO A 188 10.93 21.65 -9.91
C PRO A 188 12.29 22.29 -9.67
N TRP A 189 13.11 21.69 -8.81
CA TRP A 189 14.45 22.18 -8.49
C TRP A 189 15.43 21.95 -9.64
N VAL A 190 15.33 20.79 -10.30
CA VAL A 190 16.17 20.48 -11.47
C VAL A 190 15.79 21.37 -12.64
N GLU A 191 14.50 21.52 -12.92
CA GLU A 191 14.00 22.39 -13.98
C GLU A 191 14.44 23.85 -13.75
N THR A 192 14.35 24.36 -12.50
CA THR A 192 14.87 25.70 -12.18
C THR A 192 16.37 25.83 -12.43
N ALA A 193 17.18 24.82 -12.07
CA ALA A 193 18.62 24.84 -12.33
C ALA A 193 18.93 24.82 -13.83
N GLN A 194 18.17 24.04 -14.62
CA GLN A 194 18.28 24.00 -16.08
C GLN A 194 17.86 25.34 -16.71
N ALA A 195 16.83 25.99 -16.17
CA ALA A 195 16.40 27.30 -16.60
C ALA A 195 17.49 28.35 -16.40
N ASN A 196 18.06 28.43 -15.19
CA ASN A 196 19.16 29.35 -14.89
C ASN A 196 20.37 29.14 -15.81
N VAL A 197 20.78 27.89 -16.04
CA VAL A 197 21.87 27.58 -16.97
C VAL A 197 21.52 28.08 -18.37
N ALA A 198 20.33 27.77 -18.88
CA ALA A 198 19.91 28.19 -20.21
C ALA A 198 19.85 29.72 -20.36
N GLY A 199 19.30 30.42 -19.36
CA GLY A 199 19.25 31.89 -19.35
C GLY A 199 20.65 32.50 -19.35
N LEU A 200 21.55 32.01 -18.49
CA LEU A 200 22.93 32.49 -18.37
C LEU A 200 23.82 32.11 -19.57
N THR A 201 23.45 31.09 -20.34
CA THR A 201 24.11 30.76 -21.63
C THR A 201 23.37 31.32 -22.84
N ASN A 202 22.53 32.36 -22.65
CA ASN A 202 21.82 33.11 -23.68
C ASN A 202 20.88 32.26 -24.56
N ASP A 203 20.19 31.30 -23.96
CA ASP A 203 19.10 30.52 -24.56
C ASP A 203 17.77 30.78 -23.81
N PRO A 204 17.15 31.97 -24.01
CA PRO A 204 15.94 32.37 -23.30
C PRO A 204 14.76 31.43 -23.60
N GLY A 205 14.73 30.79 -24.78
CA GLY A 205 13.66 29.85 -25.13
C GLY A 205 13.71 28.56 -24.33
N ARG A 206 14.91 28.02 -24.08
CA ARG A 206 15.06 26.90 -23.13
C ARG A 206 14.80 27.34 -21.70
N SER A 207 15.25 28.54 -21.29
CA SER A 207 14.98 29.08 -19.95
C SER A 207 13.48 29.10 -19.65
N ILE A 208 12.68 29.75 -20.50
CA ILE A 208 11.23 29.88 -20.34
C ILE A 208 10.56 28.51 -20.19
N ARG A 209 10.92 27.53 -21.02
CA ARG A 209 10.31 26.19 -20.96
C ARG A 209 10.61 25.51 -19.62
N HIS A 210 11.85 25.58 -19.16
CA HIS A 210 12.26 24.98 -17.90
C HIS A 210 11.67 25.74 -16.70
N ASP A 211 11.62 27.07 -16.73
CA ASP A 211 10.98 27.89 -15.68
C ASP A 211 9.47 27.60 -15.56
N LEU A 212 8.75 27.47 -16.68
CA LEU A 212 7.33 27.13 -16.66
C LEU A 212 7.07 25.69 -16.23
N ALA A 213 7.95 24.75 -16.59
CA ALA A 213 7.90 23.38 -16.08
C ALA A 213 8.15 23.33 -14.55
N ALA A 214 9.10 24.12 -14.06
CA ALA A 214 9.37 24.29 -12.63
C ALA A 214 8.17 24.91 -11.90
N TYR A 215 7.54 25.93 -12.49
CA TYR A 215 6.33 26.57 -11.97
C TYR A 215 5.21 25.56 -11.74
N HIS A 216 4.84 24.81 -12.77
CA HIS A 216 3.77 23.81 -12.67
C HIS A 216 4.12 22.68 -11.68
N GLY A 217 5.31 22.11 -11.80
CA GLY A 217 5.74 21.04 -10.89
C GLY A 217 5.77 21.49 -9.42
N ALA A 218 6.15 22.75 -9.15
CA ALA A 218 6.15 23.30 -7.80
C ALA A 218 4.73 23.50 -7.24
N LEU A 219 3.76 23.89 -8.08
CA LEU A 219 2.34 23.96 -7.69
C LEU A 219 1.76 22.58 -7.36
N ASP A 220 2.13 21.54 -8.10
CA ASP A 220 1.64 20.17 -7.89
C ASP A 220 2.04 19.60 -6.52
N ILE A 221 3.21 20.01 -6.01
CA ILE A 221 3.71 19.63 -4.68
C ILE A 221 3.50 20.71 -3.60
N GLY A 222 2.79 21.79 -3.94
CA GLY A 222 2.44 22.90 -3.04
C GLY A 222 3.61 23.72 -2.53
N GLN A 223 4.72 23.77 -3.28
CA GLN A 223 5.85 24.67 -3.03
C GLN A 223 5.60 26.03 -3.73
N ILE A 224 4.57 26.74 -3.29
CA ILE A 224 4.07 27.97 -3.95
C ILE A 224 5.16 29.04 -4.05
N ARG A 225 6.04 29.17 -3.04
CA ARG A 225 7.14 30.14 -3.10
C ARG A 225 8.10 29.85 -4.25
N ALA A 226 8.44 28.57 -4.47
CA ALA A 226 9.31 28.17 -5.58
C ALA A 226 8.62 28.41 -6.93
N ALA A 227 7.33 28.09 -7.03
CA ALA A 227 6.54 28.36 -8.22
C ALA A 227 6.59 29.85 -8.60
N LEU A 228 6.34 30.74 -7.63
CA LEU A 228 6.37 32.20 -7.85
C LEU A 228 7.75 32.69 -8.28
N VAL A 229 8.85 32.10 -7.81
CA VAL A 229 10.19 32.44 -8.27
C VAL A 229 10.37 32.04 -9.74
N SER A 230 10.05 30.80 -10.11
CA SER A 230 10.23 30.30 -11.48
C SER A 230 9.40 31.08 -12.50
N VAL A 231 8.14 31.41 -12.20
CA VAL A 231 7.31 32.19 -13.15
C VAL A 231 7.81 33.63 -13.31
N ASN A 232 8.35 34.25 -12.25
CA ASN A 232 8.95 35.59 -12.37
C ASN A 232 10.19 35.56 -13.27
N ASN A 233 11.03 34.52 -13.19
CA ASN A 233 12.17 34.33 -14.09
C ASN A 233 11.71 34.12 -15.54
N ALA A 234 10.64 33.34 -15.77
CA ALA A 234 10.06 33.18 -17.10
C ALA A 234 9.54 34.52 -17.67
N VAL A 235 8.87 35.33 -16.85
CA VAL A 235 8.37 36.67 -17.22
C VAL A 235 9.52 37.58 -17.63
N GLU A 236 10.61 37.59 -16.86
CA GLU A 236 11.83 38.34 -17.21
C GLU A 236 12.40 37.86 -18.56
N ALA A 237 12.48 36.56 -18.79
CA ALA A 237 12.96 36.00 -20.05
C ALA A 237 12.03 36.33 -21.25
N PHE A 238 10.70 36.36 -21.06
CA PHE A 238 9.76 36.85 -22.07
C PHE A 238 9.98 38.33 -22.38
N ALA A 239 10.18 39.16 -21.36
CA ALA A 239 10.47 40.58 -21.53
C ALA A 239 11.79 40.80 -22.30
N LEU A 240 12.84 40.01 -22.03
CA LEU A 240 14.11 40.04 -22.77
C LEU A 240 13.98 39.64 -24.25
N LEU A 241 12.99 38.80 -24.58
CA LEU A 241 12.61 38.47 -25.96
C LEU A 241 11.71 39.53 -26.61
N GLY A 242 11.26 40.54 -25.86
CA GLY A 242 10.34 41.57 -26.32
C GLY A 242 8.89 41.10 -26.47
N ASP A 243 8.53 39.93 -25.93
CA ASP A 243 7.14 39.45 -25.88
C ASP A 243 6.47 39.92 -24.59
N LEU A 244 6.18 41.22 -24.55
CA LEU A 244 5.58 41.88 -23.38
C LEU A 244 4.14 41.42 -23.11
N ASP A 245 3.43 40.92 -24.14
CA ASP A 245 2.07 40.40 -23.97
C ASP A 245 2.08 39.08 -23.19
N ALA A 246 2.99 38.15 -23.52
CA ALA A 246 3.16 36.93 -22.74
C ALA A 246 3.65 37.23 -21.32
N ALA A 247 4.61 38.14 -21.19
CA ALA A 247 5.11 38.58 -19.89
C ALA A 247 3.96 39.11 -19.02
N LEU A 248 3.08 39.95 -19.58
CA LEU A 248 1.91 40.49 -18.87
C LEU A 248 0.93 39.38 -18.45
N GLU A 249 0.54 38.48 -19.35
CA GLU A 249 -0.42 37.40 -19.07
C GLU A 249 0.04 36.48 -17.91
N TRP A 250 1.30 36.05 -17.95
CA TRP A 250 1.88 35.23 -16.88
C TRP A 250 2.02 36.01 -15.58
N MET A 251 2.39 37.28 -15.65
CA MET A 251 2.55 38.15 -14.49
C MET A 251 1.21 38.45 -13.79
N GLU A 252 0.11 38.61 -14.53
CA GLU A 252 -1.24 38.77 -13.96
C GLU A 252 -1.64 37.54 -13.14
N SER A 253 -1.40 36.35 -13.70
CA SER A 253 -1.67 35.08 -13.02
C SER A 253 -0.79 34.89 -11.78
N ALA A 254 0.51 35.19 -11.89
CA ALA A 254 1.45 35.09 -10.77
C ALA A 254 1.15 36.09 -9.64
N LEU A 255 0.77 37.33 -9.98
CA LEU A 255 0.39 38.34 -9.01
C LEU A 255 -0.92 37.98 -8.29
N ALA A 256 -1.90 37.43 -8.99
CA ALA A 256 -3.14 36.94 -8.37
C ALA A 256 -2.83 35.83 -7.35
N LEU A 257 -1.98 34.87 -7.73
CA LEU A 257 -1.53 33.81 -6.82
C LEU A 257 -0.77 34.40 -5.63
N ALA A 258 0.20 35.29 -5.84
CA ALA A 258 0.97 35.91 -4.75
C ALA A 258 0.07 36.71 -3.79
N ARG A 259 -0.93 37.45 -4.29
CA ARG A 259 -1.89 38.17 -3.44
C ARG A 259 -2.71 37.22 -2.58
N SER A 260 -3.08 36.05 -3.11
CA SER A 260 -3.83 35.06 -2.33
C SER A 260 -3.05 34.48 -1.15
N THR A 261 -1.71 34.48 -1.20
CA THR A 261 -0.88 33.97 -0.10
C THR A 261 -0.68 34.99 1.03
N GLY A 262 -0.76 36.29 0.72
CA GLY A 262 -0.50 37.37 1.68
C GLY A 262 0.98 37.54 2.04
N TRP A 263 1.92 36.93 1.30
CA TRP A 263 3.35 36.97 1.61
C TRP A 263 4.01 38.24 1.07
N PRO A 264 4.53 39.15 1.94
CA PRO A 264 5.04 40.45 1.51
C PRO A 264 6.14 40.37 0.45
N ALA A 265 7.11 39.48 0.63
CA ALA A 265 8.23 39.34 -0.30
C ALA A 265 7.75 38.86 -1.69
N SER A 266 6.89 37.85 -1.74
CA SER A 266 6.39 37.30 -3.01
C SER A 266 5.47 38.26 -3.74
N ILE A 267 4.56 38.94 -3.03
CA ILE A 267 3.69 39.98 -3.60
C ILE A 267 4.54 41.12 -4.16
N GLY A 268 5.52 41.60 -3.38
CA GLY A 268 6.37 42.69 -3.80
C GLY A 268 7.22 42.38 -5.03
N VAL A 269 7.78 41.17 -5.14
CA VAL A 269 8.54 40.75 -6.34
C VAL A 269 7.62 40.73 -7.56
N CYS A 270 6.39 40.20 -7.41
CA CYS A 270 5.42 40.18 -8.50
C CYS A 270 5.00 41.60 -8.93
N LEU A 271 4.74 42.50 -7.97
CA LEU A 271 4.42 43.89 -8.25
C LEU A 271 5.60 44.63 -8.91
N MET A 272 6.83 44.35 -8.48
CA MET A 272 8.05 44.90 -9.07
C MET A 272 8.19 44.51 -10.54
N GLN A 273 8.03 43.22 -10.84
CA GLN A 273 8.11 42.69 -12.21
C GLN A 273 6.96 43.21 -13.08
N MET A 274 5.74 43.24 -12.56
CA MET A 274 4.59 43.87 -13.23
C MET A 274 4.87 45.35 -13.55
N GLY A 275 5.44 46.09 -12.60
CA GLY A 275 5.84 47.48 -12.77
C GLY A 275 6.85 47.66 -13.91
N ASP A 276 7.83 46.78 -14.02
CA ASP A 276 8.83 46.86 -15.09
C ASP A 276 8.26 46.48 -16.46
N VAL A 277 7.42 45.44 -16.54
CA VAL A 277 6.69 45.09 -17.78
C VAL A 277 5.84 46.27 -18.25
N MET A 278 5.08 46.91 -17.35
CA MET A 278 4.28 48.10 -17.68
C MET A 278 5.14 49.27 -18.16
N ARG A 279 6.33 49.47 -17.56
CA ARG A 279 7.30 50.49 -17.99
C ARG A 279 7.80 50.21 -19.40
N LEU A 280 8.18 48.97 -19.72
CA LEU A 280 8.61 48.56 -21.06
C LEU A 280 7.50 48.70 -22.10
N MET A 281 6.23 48.53 -21.70
CA MET A 281 5.05 48.81 -22.53
C MET A 281 4.71 50.31 -22.62
N THR A 282 5.52 51.21 -22.04
CA THR A 282 5.30 52.66 -21.97
C THR A 282 4.04 53.10 -21.19
N ARG A 283 3.48 52.21 -20.37
CA ARG A 283 2.31 52.46 -19.49
C ARG A 283 2.77 53.02 -18.14
N HIS A 284 3.42 54.18 -18.16
CA HIS A 284 4.14 54.74 -17.01
C HIS A 284 3.30 54.97 -15.75
N ASP A 285 2.04 55.41 -15.90
CA ASP A 285 1.14 55.62 -14.75
C ASP A 285 0.81 54.31 -14.02
N GLU A 286 0.69 53.22 -14.76
CA GLU A 286 0.44 51.89 -14.20
C GLU A 286 1.69 51.32 -13.55
N ALA A 287 2.84 51.46 -14.24
CA ALA A 287 4.14 51.10 -13.70
C ALA A 287 4.40 51.78 -12.35
N LYS A 288 4.13 53.09 -12.25
CA LYS A 288 4.27 53.86 -11.01
C LYS A 288 3.41 53.30 -9.89
N ARG A 289 2.13 52.99 -10.16
CA ARG A 289 1.22 52.42 -9.15
C ARG A 289 1.74 51.08 -8.62
N TYR A 290 2.13 50.17 -9.49
CA TYR A 290 2.63 48.85 -9.09
C TYR A 290 3.94 48.94 -8.30
N LEU A 291 4.90 49.76 -8.73
CA LEU A 291 6.18 49.93 -8.02
C LEU A 291 6.01 50.61 -6.66
N GLN A 292 5.10 51.58 -6.53
CA GLN A 292 4.79 52.20 -5.24
C GLN A 292 4.08 51.23 -4.29
N GLU A 293 3.17 50.40 -4.81
CA GLU A 293 2.54 49.32 -4.04
C GLU A 293 3.60 48.30 -3.57
N ALA A 294 4.53 47.91 -4.45
CA ALA A 294 5.63 47.00 -4.13
C ALA A 294 6.47 47.53 -2.95
N LEU A 295 6.82 48.81 -2.97
CA LEU A 295 7.60 49.46 -1.91
C LEU A 295 6.89 49.40 -0.55
N LEU A 296 5.57 49.69 -0.54
CA LEU A 296 4.76 49.64 0.68
C LEU A 296 4.64 48.22 1.22
N VAL A 297 4.37 47.24 0.36
CA VAL A 297 4.23 45.84 0.75
C VAL A 297 5.56 45.27 1.25
N MET A 298 6.69 45.65 0.64
CA MET A 298 8.03 45.18 1.00
C MET A 298 8.66 45.93 2.18
N ALA A 299 7.99 46.89 2.81
CA ALA A 299 8.51 47.61 3.96
C ALA A 299 9.05 46.69 5.10
N PRO A 300 8.44 45.53 5.42
CA PRO A 300 8.99 44.58 6.40
C PRO A 300 10.33 43.93 5.98
N VAL A 301 10.65 43.94 4.68
CA VAL A 301 11.88 43.38 4.09
C VAL A 301 12.70 44.47 3.39
N ALA A 302 12.72 45.68 3.94
CA ALA A 302 13.43 46.83 3.35
C ALA A 302 14.93 46.60 3.15
N GLY A 303 15.55 45.69 3.91
CA GLY A 303 16.96 45.29 3.72
C GLY A 303 17.18 44.20 2.66
N SER A 304 16.15 43.79 1.91
CA SER A 304 16.29 42.78 0.87
C SER A 304 16.73 43.40 -0.46
N ARG A 305 17.53 42.66 -1.22
CA ARG A 305 17.94 43.01 -2.59
C ARG A 305 16.76 43.34 -3.51
N ASN A 306 15.60 42.71 -3.31
CA ASN A 306 14.40 42.98 -4.10
C ASN A 306 13.79 44.36 -3.79
N TYR A 307 13.83 44.80 -2.53
CA TYR A 307 13.40 46.15 -2.16
C TYR A 307 14.29 47.21 -2.83
N GLU A 308 15.61 46.98 -2.85
CA GLU A 308 16.57 47.85 -3.53
C GLU A 308 16.33 47.91 -5.04
N GLN A 309 15.99 46.78 -5.67
CA GLN A 309 15.59 46.76 -7.08
C GLN A 309 14.34 47.61 -7.35
N VAL A 310 13.34 47.61 -6.46
CA VAL A 310 12.15 48.48 -6.58
C VAL A 310 12.57 49.97 -6.59
N LEU A 311 13.46 50.39 -5.69
CA LEU A 311 13.98 51.77 -5.67
C LEU A 311 14.69 52.12 -6.99
N GLY A 312 15.51 51.21 -7.50
CA GLY A 312 16.19 51.38 -8.79
C GLY A 312 15.21 51.47 -9.97
N ASN A 313 14.12 50.71 -9.94
CA ASN A 313 13.09 50.73 -10.99
C ASN A 313 12.22 52.00 -10.92
N LEU A 314 11.93 52.51 -9.72
CA LEU A 314 11.30 53.82 -9.53
C LEU A 314 12.19 54.96 -10.05
N GLY A 315 13.50 54.90 -9.78
CA GLY A 315 14.48 55.84 -10.33
C GLY A 315 14.53 55.80 -11.86
N GLN A 316 14.54 54.60 -12.44
CA GLN A 316 14.52 54.43 -13.90
C GLN A 316 13.21 54.94 -14.51
N LEU A 317 12.06 54.62 -13.90
CA LEU A 317 10.76 55.13 -14.34
C LEU A 317 10.71 56.66 -14.30
N ALA A 318 11.26 57.29 -13.26
CA ALA A 318 11.33 58.74 -13.17
C ALA A 318 12.20 59.37 -14.27
N LEU A 319 13.32 58.72 -14.65
CA LEU A 319 14.08 59.13 -15.84
C LEU A 319 13.23 59.00 -17.12
N ASP A 320 12.51 57.89 -17.30
CA ASP A 320 11.67 57.64 -18.48
C ASP A 320 10.51 58.66 -18.60
N MET A 321 9.98 59.13 -17.47
CA MET A 321 8.96 60.19 -17.40
C MET A 321 9.52 61.62 -17.51
N GLY A 322 10.84 61.80 -17.47
CA GLY A 322 11.49 63.11 -17.46
C GLY A 322 11.44 63.86 -16.12
N ASP A 323 11.05 63.20 -15.03
CA ASP A 323 11.10 63.77 -13.67
C ASP A 323 12.47 63.53 -13.04
N PHE A 324 13.45 64.33 -13.49
CA PHE A 324 14.85 64.16 -13.09
C PHE A 324 15.10 64.44 -11.61
N ALA A 325 14.27 65.28 -10.97
CA ALA A 325 14.37 65.54 -9.54
C ALA A 325 13.93 64.31 -8.73
N ALA A 326 12.82 63.68 -9.11
CA ALA A 326 12.39 62.43 -8.48
C ALA A 326 13.38 61.29 -8.77
N ALA A 327 13.91 61.20 -10.00
CA ALA A 327 14.92 60.20 -10.35
C ALA A 327 16.16 60.31 -9.45
N LEU A 328 16.69 61.52 -9.27
CA LEU A 328 17.82 61.76 -8.36
C LEU A 328 17.49 61.32 -6.94
N ALA A 329 16.31 61.68 -6.41
CA ALA A 329 15.88 61.30 -5.07
C ALA A 329 15.81 59.77 -4.89
N TRP A 330 15.22 59.04 -5.84
CA TRP A 330 15.12 57.59 -5.78
C TRP A 330 16.49 56.91 -5.84
N PHE A 331 17.38 57.34 -6.74
CA PHE A 331 18.72 56.76 -6.81
C PHE A 331 19.60 57.15 -5.62
N SER A 332 19.36 58.28 -4.96
CA SER A 332 20.00 58.60 -3.67
C SER A 332 19.53 57.68 -2.55
N GLN A 333 18.24 57.40 -2.45
CA GLN A 333 17.73 56.39 -1.51
C GLN A 333 18.29 54.99 -1.78
N LEU A 334 18.42 54.62 -3.06
CA LEU A 334 19.05 53.35 -3.44
C LEU A 334 20.52 53.30 -2.99
N GLU A 335 21.29 54.35 -3.22
CA GLU A 335 22.69 54.42 -2.77
C GLU A 335 22.81 54.26 -1.25
N GLU A 336 21.95 54.93 -0.48
CA GLU A 336 21.94 54.83 0.99
C GLU A 336 21.66 53.40 1.48
N HIS A 337 20.74 52.69 0.84
CA HIS A 337 20.44 51.29 1.16
C HIS A 337 21.60 50.33 0.81
N VAL A 338 22.15 50.47 -0.40
CA VAL A 338 23.14 49.56 -0.96
C VAL A 338 24.51 49.69 -0.29
N GLN A 339 24.90 50.90 0.14
CA GLN A 339 26.18 51.12 0.84
C GLN A 339 26.32 50.30 2.13
N ALA A 340 25.22 49.89 2.74
CA ALA A 340 25.23 49.01 3.91
C ALA A 340 25.51 47.53 3.58
N HIS A 341 25.33 47.09 2.33
CA HIS A 341 25.29 45.66 1.95
C HIS A 341 26.34 45.26 0.89
N GLN A 342 27.15 46.19 0.39
CA GLN A 342 28.26 45.96 -0.57
C GLN A 342 27.83 45.26 -1.87
N GLU A 343 26.72 45.66 -2.48
CA GLU A 343 26.24 45.15 -3.77
C GLU A 343 26.72 46.05 -4.92
N PRO A 344 27.84 45.70 -5.62
CA PRO A 344 28.50 46.63 -6.53
C PRO A 344 27.68 46.95 -7.78
N ASP A 345 26.87 46.01 -8.26
CA ASP A 345 26.05 46.17 -9.46
C ASP A 345 24.90 47.18 -9.26
N LEU A 346 24.19 47.10 -8.12
CA LEU A 346 23.15 48.05 -7.74
C LEU A 346 23.73 49.44 -7.44
N LEU A 347 24.93 49.51 -6.86
CA LEU A 347 25.61 50.79 -6.63
C LEU A 347 26.05 51.45 -7.94
N ILE A 348 26.57 50.68 -8.90
CA ILE A 348 26.86 51.15 -10.26
C ILE A 348 25.58 51.67 -10.92
N LYS A 349 24.45 50.95 -10.79
CA LYS A 349 23.13 51.41 -11.29
C LYS A 349 22.71 52.73 -10.65
N ALA A 350 22.80 52.84 -9.33
CA ALA A 350 22.45 54.05 -8.58
C ALA A 350 23.27 55.26 -9.05
N TRP A 351 24.59 55.17 -9.07
CA TRP A 351 25.46 56.29 -9.45
C TRP A 351 25.31 56.68 -10.92
N ARG A 352 25.10 55.72 -11.83
CA ARG A 352 24.76 56.02 -13.23
C ARG A 352 23.43 56.77 -13.34
N GLY A 353 22.41 56.32 -12.61
CA GLY A 353 21.10 56.95 -12.57
C GLY A 353 21.18 58.39 -12.04
N GLN A 354 21.90 58.61 -10.93
CA GLN A 354 22.18 59.93 -10.38
C GLN A 354 22.93 60.82 -11.38
N ALA A 355 23.98 60.30 -12.02
CA ALA A 355 24.76 61.07 -13.00
C ALA A 355 23.89 61.51 -14.18
N SER A 356 23.01 60.63 -14.68
CA SER A 356 22.06 60.98 -15.74
C SER A 356 21.06 62.04 -15.28
N ALA A 357 20.47 61.91 -14.09
CA ALA A 357 19.55 62.89 -13.54
C ALA A 357 20.20 64.26 -13.31
N LEU A 358 21.40 64.28 -12.71
CA LEU A 358 22.18 65.50 -12.46
C LEU A 358 22.56 66.23 -13.74
N LEU A 359 22.91 65.48 -14.80
CA LEU A 359 23.20 66.07 -16.11
C LEU A 359 21.98 66.82 -16.68
N HIS A 360 20.79 66.22 -16.61
CA HIS A 360 19.54 66.86 -17.05
C HIS A 360 19.10 68.03 -16.16
N LEU A 361 19.52 68.04 -14.89
CA LEU A 361 19.34 69.16 -13.96
C LEU A 361 20.43 70.24 -14.09
N HIS A 362 21.31 70.15 -15.10
CA HIS A 362 22.43 71.07 -15.34
C HIS A 362 23.47 71.15 -14.21
N ARG A 363 23.60 70.10 -13.40
CA ARG A 363 24.61 69.95 -12.33
C ARG A 363 25.80 69.12 -12.84
N THR A 364 26.51 69.67 -13.82
CA THR A 364 27.53 68.94 -14.60
C THR A 364 28.70 68.40 -13.79
N ASP A 365 29.19 69.16 -12.80
CA ASP A 365 30.34 68.76 -11.98
C ASP A 365 30.01 67.53 -11.13
N GLU A 366 28.84 67.54 -10.49
CA GLU A 366 28.34 66.43 -9.69
C GLU A 366 28.02 65.20 -10.55
N ALA A 367 27.44 65.42 -11.75
CA ALA A 367 27.21 64.36 -12.71
C ALA A 367 28.53 63.68 -13.13
N SER A 368 29.57 64.48 -13.40
CA SER A 368 30.92 63.99 -13.72
C SER A 368 31.49 63.15 -12.59
N MET A 369 31.39 63.63 -11.35
CA MET A 369 31.88 62.89 -10.17
C MET A 369 31.21 61.52 -10.02
N LYS A 370 29.87 61.47 -10.10
CA LYS A 370 29.11 60.22 -9.98
C LYS A 370 29.40 59.26 -11.13
N ALA A 371 29.53 59.75 -12.36
CA ALA A 371 29.85 58.91 -13.51
C ALA A 371 31.28 58.33 -13.43
N HIS A 372 32.27 59.09 -12.94
CA HIS A 372 33.62 58.58 -12.68
C HIS A 372 33.63 57.52 -11.58
N ALA A 373 32.88 57.73 -10.49
CA ALA A 373 32.76 56.74 -9.41
C ALA A 373 32.15 55.43 -9.92
N ALA A 374 31.07 55.52 -10.71
CA ALA A 374 30.45 54.35 -11.35
C ALA A 374 31.42 53.61 -12.30
N LEU A 375 32.19 54.35 -13.10
CA LEU A 375 33.17 53.76 -14.02
C LEU A 375 34.30 53.06 -13.26
N ALA A 376 34.81 53.65 -12.19
CA ALA A 376 35.87 53.06 -11.38
C ALA A 376 35.43 51.72 -10.77
N LEU A 377 34.24 51.71 -10.14
CA LEU A 377 33.68 50.50 -9.54
C LEU A 377 33.35 49.44 -10.61
N ALA A 378 32.82 49.85 -11.77
CA ALA A 378 32.55 48.92 -12.87
C ALA A 378 33.82 48.30 -13.47
N ARG A 379 34.96 49.01 -13.44
CA ARG A 379 36.27 48.45 -13.84
C ARG A 379 36.80 47.46 -12.81
N GLU A 380 36.71 47.79 -11.53
CA GLU A 380 37.13 46.94 -10.43
C GLU A 380 36.43 45.57 -10.47
N HIS A 381 35.13 45.55 -10.76
CA HIS A 381 34.33 44.32 -10.80
C HIS A 381 34.15 43.71 -12.20
N GLY A 382 34.82 44.23 -13.23
CA GLY A 382 34.70 43.69 -14.60
C GLY A 382 33.31 43.83 -15.24
N ASN A 383 32.48 44.75 -14.77
CA ASN A 383 31.14 45.00 -15.30
C ASN A 383 31.20 45.83 -16.59
N ALA A 384 31.34 45.16 -17.74
CA ALA A 384 31.50 45.80 -19.05
C ALA A 384 30.33 46.74 -19.42
N GLU A 385 29.08 46.32 -19.18
CA GLU A 385 27.89 47.14 -19.44
C GLU A 385 27.87 48.39 -18.55
N GLY A 386 28.24 48.23 -17.27
CA GLY A 386 28.46 49.33 -16.32
C GLY A 386 29.45 50.36 -16.86
N GLN A 387 30.60 49.89 -17.37
CA GLN A 387 31.65 50.72 -17.93
C GLN A 387 31.18 51.47 -19.19
N ILE A 388 30.56 50.79 -20.15
CA ILE A 388 30.06 51.39 -21.40
C ILE A 388 29.12 52.55 -21.09
N GLN A 389 28.13 52.34 -20.22
CA GLN A 389 27.13 53.35 -19.94
C GLN A 389 27.68 54.52 -19.12
N ALA A 390 28.58 54.26 -18.17
CA ALA A 390 29.26 55.33 -17.43
C ALA A 390 30.11 56.21 -18.37
N LEU A 391 30.85 55.60 -19.30
CA LEU A 391 31.62 56.30 -20.33
C LEU A 391 30.72 57.14 -21.25
N ARG A 392 29.55 56.63 -21.63
CA ARG A 392 28.57 57.39 -22.42
C ARG A 392 28.02 58.60 -21.66
N ILE A 393 27.79 58.49 -20.36
CA ILE A 393 27.40 59.63 -19.52
C ILE A 393 28.53 60.65 -19.46
N LEU A 394 29.77 60.24 -19.23
CA LEU A 394 30.94 61.12 -19.23
C LEU A 394 31.12 61.86 -20.56
N ALA A 395 30.92 61.19 -21.68
CA ALA A 395 30.95 61.82 -22.99
C ALA A 395 29.90 62.94 -23.13
N LYS A 396 28.69 62.73 -22.59
CA LYS A 396 27.63 63.76 -22.57
C LYS A 396 27.93 64.91 -21.61
N VAL A 397 28.66 64.66 -20.53
CA VAL A 397 29.11 65.72 -19.61
C VAL A 397 30.18 66.59 -20.27
N SER A 398 31.04 66.00 -21.11
CA SER A 398 32.14 66.68 -21.79
C SER A 398 31.76 67.37 -23.12
N THR A 399 30.48 67.67 -23.37
CA THR A 399 30.04 68.19 -24.69
C THR A 399 30.69 69.51 -25.13
N SER A 400 31.21 70.32 -24.20
CA SER A 400 31.96 71.54 -24.53
C SER A 400 33.39 71.27 -25.05
N ASP A 401 33.91 70.06 -24.83
CA ASP A 401 35.20 69.58 -25.33
C ASP A 401 34.97 68.32 -26.18
N GLY A 402 34.75 68.53 -27.48
CA GLY A 402 34.48 67.45 -28.44
C GLY A 402 35.58 66.38 -28.48
N THR A 403 36.82 66.72 -28.10
CA THR A 403 37.94 65.77 -28.05
C THR A 403 37.82 64.87 -26.84
N ALA A 404 37.51 65.43 -25.66
CA ALA A 404 37.28 64.65 -24.44
C ALA A 404 36.04 63.74 -24.59
N ALA A 405 34.95 64.24 -25.16
CA ALA A 405 33.76 63.45 -25.42
C ALA A 405 34.05 62.25 -26.35
N LEU A 406 34.79 62.48 -27.44
CA LEU A 406 35.20 61.43 -28.37
C LEU A 406 36.10 60.37 -27.69
N ASN A 407 37.02 60.79 -26.82
CA ASN A 407 37.89 59.87 -26.09
C ASN A 407 37.11 58.90 -25.18
N TYR A 408 36.08 59.37 -24.48
CA TYR A 408 35.23 58.50 -23.67
C TYR A 408 34.40 57.53 -24.51
N LEU A 409 33.85 57.99 -25.64
CA LEU A 409 33.09 57.13 -26.55
C LEU A 409 33.96 56.05 -27.21
N ASN A 410 35.20 56.37 -27.57
CA ASN A 410 36.15 55.39 -28.09
C ASN A 410 36.55 54.35 -27.03
N GLN A 411 36.69 54.75 -25.76
CA GLN A 411 36.85 53.80 -24.66
C GLN A 411 35.62 52.88 -24.53
N ALA A 412 34.41 53.42 -24.69
CA ALA A 412 33.19 52.60 -24.63
C ALA A 412 33.13 51.59 -25.78
N LEU A 413 33.53 51.97 -27.00
CA LEU A 413 33.68 51.04 -28.13
C LEU A 413 34.74 49.97 -27.88
N ALA A 414 35.86 50.34 -27.25
CA ALA A 414 36.91 49.37 -26.90
C ALA A 414 36.40 48.34 -25.89
N VAL A 415 35.64 48.76 -24.87
CA VAL A 415 34.99 47.84 -23.93
C VAL A 415 33.96 46.97 -24.64
N ALA A 416 33.11 47.55 -25.48
CA ALA A 416 32.14 46.79 -26.28
C ALA A 416 32.80 45.71 -27.16
N ALA A 417 33.98 45.99 -27.73
CA ALA A 417 34.74 45.04 -28.55
C ALA A 417 35.35 43.87 -27.76
N THR A 418 35.43 43.97 -26.43
CA THR A 418 35.88 42.86 -25.56
C THR A 418 34.76 41.87 -25.24
N MET A 419 33.50 42.19 -25.57
CA MET A 419 32.35 41.35 -25.28
C MET A 419 32.05 40.42 -26.48
N ASP A 420 32.19 39.11 -26.29
CA ASP A 420 31.92 38.12 -27.33
C ASP A 420 30.46 38.19 -27.80
N GLY A 421 30.24 38.27 -29.11
CA GLY A 421 28.91 38.35 -29.72
C GLY A 421 28.21 39.70 -29.58
N TYR A 422 28.82 40.68 -28.92
CA TYR A 422 28.24 42.01 -28.72
C TYR A 422 28.47 42.89 -29.96
N SER A 423 27.38 43.34 -30.59
CA SER A 423 27.44 44.43 -31.57
C SER A 423 27.30 45.75 -30.82
N ALA A 424 28.21 46.69 -31.06
CA ALA A 424 28.09 48.04 -30.50
C ALA A 424 26.69 48.60 -30.81
N ALA A 425 26.02 49.11 -29.78
CA ALA A 425 24.67 49.64 -29.90
C ALA A 425 24.63 50.76 -30.97
N PRO A 426 23.61 50.80 -31.84
CA PRO A 426 23.49 51.84 -32.87
C PRO A 426 23.61 53.25 -32.28
N GLU A 427 23.07 53.48 -31.08
CA GLU A 427 23.11 54.75 -30.38
C GLU A 427 24.54 55.16 -29.98
N LEU A 428 25.39 54.20 -29.60
CA LEU A 428 26.79 54.47 -29.29
C LEU A 428 27.55 54.86 -30.57
N LEU A 429 27.32 54.14 -31.68
CA LEU A 429 27.93 54.44 -32.97
C LEU A 429 27.47 55.81 -33.52
N TYR A 430 26.19 56.17 -33.35
CA TYR A 430 25.71 57.51 -33.68
C TYR A 430 26.33 58.60 -32.80
N GLN A 431 26.53 58.34 -31.50
CA GLN A 431 27.21 59.27 -30.60
C GLN A 431 28.66 59.52 -31.05
N VAL A 432 29.38 58.45 -31.42
CA VAL A 432 30.75 58.53 -31.97
C VAL A 432 30.75 59.29 -33.29
N ALA A 433 29.80 59.02 -34.18
CA ALA A 433 29.66 59.72 -35.45
C ALA A 433 29.44 61.24 -35.24
N ALA A 434 28.54 61.60 -34.33
CA ALA A 434 28.26 63.00 -33.99
C ALA A 434 29.47 63.72 -33.37
N ALA A 435 30.21 63.03 -32.50
CA ALA A 435 31.43 63.56 -31.90
C ALA A 435 32.53 63.78 -32.96
N ASN A 436 32.75 62.82 -33.86
CA ASN A 436 33.70 62.97 -34.98
C ASN A 436 33.32 64.13 -35.91
N ALA A 437 32.04 64.30 -36.23
CA ALA A 437 31.57 65.42 -37.03
C ALA A 437 31.83 66.77 -36.35
N THR A 438 31.66 66.85 -35.03
CA THR A 438 31.93 68.06 -34.23
C THR A 438 33.42 68.38 -34.17
N SER A 439 34.28 67.35 -34.12
CA SER A 439 35.74 67.48 -34.16
C SER A 439 36.31 67.71 -35.56
N GLY A 440 35.47 67.72 -36.60
CA GLY A 440 35.84 67.99 -38.00
C GLY A 440 36.29 66.78 -38.82
N ASP A 441 36.26 65.57 -38.27
CA ASP A 441 36.55 64.33 -39.00
C ASP A 441 35.27 63.75 -39.63
N PHE A 442 34.89 64.33 -40.77
CA PHE A 442 33.67 63.93 -41.47
C PHE A 442 33.74 62.52 -42.07
N GLN A 443 34.94 62.01 -42.36
CA GLN A 443 35.09 60.66 -42.90
C GLN A 443 34.81 59.64 -41.80
N ALA A 444 35.44 59.77 -40.63
CA ALA A 444 35.15 58.92 -39.48
C ALA A 444 33.68 59.05 -39.04
N ALA A 445 33.09 60.25 -39.11
CA ALA A 445 31.67 60.44 -38.83
C ALA A 445 30.76 59.65 -39.79
N TYR A 446 31.05 59.69 -41.09
CA TYR A 446 30.30 58.95 -42.11
C TYR A 446 30.42 57.43 -41.92
N ASP A 447 31.63 56.93 -41.68
CA ASP A 447 31.90 55.50 -41.51
C ASP A 447 31.18 54.95 -40.25
N ASN A 448 31.20 55.69 -39.14
CA ASN A 448 30.48 55.33 -37.93
C ASN A 448 28.95 55.41 -38.11
N ALA A 449 28.43 56.36 -38.90
CA ALA A 449 27.01 56.44 -39.20
C ALA A 449 26.53 55.28 -40.09
N LEU A 450 27.35 54.83 -41.04
CA LEU A 450 27.09 53.61 -41.82
C LEU A 450 27.10 52.37 -40.93
N ALA A 451 28.09 52.24 -40.04
CA ALA A 451 28.15 51.16 -39.06
C ALA A 451 26.91 51.17 -38.15
N ALA A 452 26.45 52.35 -37.70
CA ALA A 452 25.23 52.49 -36.90
C ALA A 452 23.98 52.02 -37.67
N ASN A 453 23.83 52.39 -38.94
CA ASN A 453 22.71 51.94 -39.78
C ASN A 453 22.73 50.42 -40.01
N ALA A 454 23.92 49.84 -40.23
CA ALA A 454 24.09 48.39 -40.38
C ALA A 454 23.74 47.67 -39.07
N ALA A 455 24.23 48.16 -37.92
CA ALA A 455 23.90 47.66 -36.60
C ALA A 455 22.39 47.73 -36.32
N ARG A 456 21.73 48.85 -36.67
CA ARG A 456 20.27 49.01 -36.53
C ARG A 456 19.49 48.00 -37.36
N SER A 457 19.91 47.78 -38.61
CA SER A 457 19.26 46.82 -39.50
C SER A 457 19.41 45.38 -38.98
N LYS A 458 20.60 45.04 -38.44
CA LYS A 458 20.85 43.76 -37.77
C LYS A 458 19.97 43.60 -36.53
N MET A 459 19.91 44.62 -35.67
CA MET A 459 19.09 44.62 -34.46
C MET A 459 17.60 44.41 -34.77
N HIS A 460 17.04 45.09 -35.79
CA HIS A 460 15.65 44.85 -36.22
C HIS A 460 15.41 43.42 -36.73
N SER A 461 16.39 42.83 -37.44
CA SER A 461 16.30 41.43 -37.85
C SER A 461 16.34 40.48 -36.64
N GLU A 462 17.18 40.76 -35.65
CA GLU A 462 17.26 40.00 -34.40
C GLU A 462 15.98 40.13 -33.57
N GLU A 463 15.39 41.33 -33.46
CA GLU A 463 14.09 41.56 -32.82
C GLU A 463 12.97 40.76 -33.51
N ALA A 464 12.94 40.75 -34.85
CA ALA A 464 11.97 39.96 -35.61
C ALA A 464 12.14 38.45 -35.34
N GLN A 465 13.38 37.96 -35.27
CA GLN A 465 13.68 36.57 -34.91
C GLN A 465 13.26 36.25 -33.47
N LYS A 466 13.53 37.15 -32.51
CA LYS A 466 13.09 37.01 -31.11
C LYS A 466 11.57 36.90 -31.01
N ARG A 467 10.81 37.70 -31.76
CA ARG A 467 9.34 37.61 -31.82
C ARG A 467 8.85 36.27 -32.37
N VAL A 468 9.46 35.77 -33.45
CA VAL A 468 9.11 34.45 -33.99
C VAL A 468 9.41 33.34 -32.97
N LEU A 469 10.56 33.41 -32.31
CA LEU A 469 10.94 32.46 -31.26
C LEU A 469 9.94 32.50 -30.09
N ALA A 470 9.57 33.69 -29.61
CA ALA A 470 8.57 33.86 -28.55
C ALA A 470 7.21 33.26 -28.93
N MET A 471 6.76 33.47 -30.18
CA MET A 471 5.52 32.88 -30.69
C MET A 471 5.59 31.34 -30.75
N GLN A 472 6.72 30.78 -31.17
CA GLN A 472 6.93 29.32 -31.16
C GLN A 472 6.92 28.76 -29.73
N ILE A 473 7.56 29.44 -28.78
CA ILE A 473 7.55 29.04 -27.37
C ILE A 473 6.13 29.06 -26.82
N ARG A 474 5.36 30.12 -27.09
CA ARG A 474 3.95 30.22 -26.66
C ARG A 474 3.14 29.04 -27.17
N GLN A 475 3.24 28.74 -28.48
CA GLN A 475 2.55 27.61 -29.08
C GLN A 475 2.96 26.26 -28.44
N GLN A 476 4.24 26.09 -28.13
CA GLN A 476 4.73 24.87 -27.47
C GLN A 476 4.22 24.73 -26.03
N VAL A 477 4.25 25.80 -25.25
CA VAL A 477 3.74 25.84 -23.88
C VAL A 477 2.25 25.53 -23.86
N GLU A 478 1.48 26.14 -24.75
CA GLU A 478 0.03 25.94 -24.83
C GLU A 478 -0.34 24.52 -25.26
N ARG A 479 0.43 23.96 -26.21
CA ARG A 479 0.31 22.55 -26.59
C ARG A 479 0.61 21.61 -25.42
N ALA A 480 1.72 21.85 -24.70
CA ALA A 480 2.09 21.05 -23.53
C ALA A 480 1.00 21.09 -22.45
N ARG A 481 0.43 22.27 -22.19
CA ARG A 481 -0.68 22.45 -21.24
C ARG A 481 -1.93 21.66 -21.66
N SER A 482 -2.31 21.71 -22.94
CA SER A 482 -3.44 20.95 -23.47
C SER A 482 -3.23 19.43 -23.36
N GLU A 483 -2.02 18.95 -23.61
CA GLU A 483 -1.65 17.54 -23.49
C GLU A 483 -1.75 17.07 -22.02
N THR A 484 -1.18 17.84 -21.07
CA THR A 484 -1.28 17.54 -19.63
C THR A 484 -2.73 17.53 -19.14
N GLN A 485 -3.56 18.49 -19.55
CA GLN A 485 -4.96 18.53 -19.16
C GLN A 485 -5.75 17.33 -19.68
N THR A 486 -5.42 16.85 -20.87
CA THR A 486 -6.02 15.64 -21.44
C THR A 486 -5.59 14.40 -20.67
N GLN A 487 -4.31 14.30 -20.32
CA GLN A 487 -3.79 13.20 -19.49
C GLN A 487 -4.44 13.16 -18.11
N GLN A 488 -4.61 14.32 -17.45
CA GLN A 488 -5.27 14.39 -16.14
C GLN A 488 -6.71 13.86 -16.21
N LYS A 489 -7.49 14.29 -17.21
CA LYS A 489 -8.86 13.78 -17.40
C LYS A 489 -8.91 12.27 -17.58
N ILE A 490 -7.95 11.70 -18.33
CA ILE A 490 -7.85 10.24 -18.51
C ILE A 490 -7.51 9.57 -17.17
N ALA A 491 -6.57 10.11 -16.39
CA ALA A 491 -6.18 9.58 -15.08
C ALA A 491 -7.35 9.61 -14.08
N ASP A 492 -8.10 10.71 -14.02
CA ASP A 492 -9.27 10.85 -13.14
C ASP A 492 -10.34 9.80 -13.50
N THR A 493 -10.63 9.64 -14.80
CA THR A 493 -11.58 8.63 -15.31
C THR A 493 -11.13 7.21 -14.95
N LEU A 494 -9.84 6.91 -15.08
CA LEU A 494 -9.27 5.61 -14.70
C LEU A 494 -9.37 5.36 -13.19
N LYS A 495 -9.17 6.38 -12.37
CA LYS A 495 -9.26 6.31 -10.90
C LYS A 495 -10.69 6.00 -10.44
N GLU A 496 -11.68 6.68 -11.02
CA GLU A 496 -13.10 6.40 -10.77
C GLU A 496 -13.49 4.97 -11.17
N THR A 497 -13.00 4.53 -12.33
CA THR A 497 -13.24 3.17 -12.83
C THR A 497 -12.63 2.12 -11.91
N ALA A 498 -11.39 2.34 -11.46
CA ALA A 498 -10.69 1.45 -10.53
C ALA A 498 -11.40 1.35 -9.17
N ALA A 499 -11.81 2.48 -8.59
CA ALA A 499 -12.55 2.50 -7.31
C ALA A 499 -13.89 1.76 -7.40
N THR A 500 -14.59 1.87 -8.53
CA THR A 500 -15.83 1.13 -8.80
C THR A 500 -15.57 -0.38 -8.84
N LEU A 501 -14.52 -0.82 -9.54
CA LEU A 501 -14.13 -2.24 -9.62
C LEU A 501 -13.71 -2.81 -8.27
N GLU A 502 -12.99 -2.04 -7.44
CA GLU A 502 -12.60 -2.46 -6.09
C GLU A 502 -13.83 -2.70 -5.20
N THR A 503 -14.78 -1.77 -5.23
CA THR A 503 -16.05 -1.88 -4.49
C THR A 503 -16.82 -3.13 -4.92
N LEU A 504 -16.97 -3.35 -6.23
CA LEU A 504 -17.60 -4.56 -6.77
C LEU A 504 -16.86 -5.83 -6.36
N GLY A 505 -15.53 -5.80 -6.31
CA GLY A 505 -14.71 -6.93 -5.86
C GLY A 505 -14.90 -7.29 -4.39
N ILE A 506 -15.10 -6.30 -3.52
CA ILE A 506 -15.44 -6.53 -2.10
C ILE A 506 -16.82 -7.17 -1.96
N ILE A 507 -17.81 -6.61 -2.66
CA ILE A 507 -19.19 -7.11 -2.66
C ILE A 507 -19.25 -8.55 -3.19
N GLY A 508 -18.53 -8.83 -4.29
CA GLY A 508 -18.45 -10.16 -4.85
C GLY A 508 -17.91 -11.20 -3.88
N ARG A 509 -16.91 -10.84 -3.06
CA ARG A 509 -16.38 -11.73 -2.01
C ARG A 509 -17.40 -11.98 -0.89
N GLU A 510 -18.16 -10.97 -0.48
CA GLU A 510 -19.22 -11.16 0.54
C GLU A 510 -20.30 -12.12 0.02
N ILE A 511 -20.83 -11.86 -1.18
CA ILE A 511 -21.92 -12.66 -1.76
C ILE A 511 -21.49 -14.10 -2.01
N THR A 512 -20.31 -14.32 -2.62
CA THR A 512 -19.84 -15.67 -2.98
C THR A 512 -19.33 -16.51 -1.80
N ALA A 513 -19.08 -15.89 -0.64
CA ALA A 513 -18.70 -16.61 0.59
C ALA A 513 -19.90 -17.23 1.33
N SER A 514 -21.13 -16.80 1.03
CA SER A 514 -22.33 -17.33 1.66
C SER A 514 -22.66 -18.74 1.14
N LEU A 515 -22.89 -19.67 2.06
CA LEU A 515 -23.28 -21.06 1.77
C LEU A 515 -24.78 -21.30 1.95
N ASP A 516 -25.54 -20.24 2.26
CA ASP A 516 -26.98 -20.26 2.49
C ASP A 516 -27.66 -19.34 1.47
N ALA A 517 -28.71 -19.84 0.83
CA ALA A 517 -29.40 -19.14 -0.25
C ALA A 517 -30.12 -17.87 0.26
N ASP A 518 -30.71 -17.92 1.45
CA ASP A 518 -31.41 -16.77 2.04
C ASP A 518 -30.43 -15.63 2.35
N ALA A 519 -29.27 -15.96 2.92
CA ALA A 519 -28.20 -14.99 3.13
C ALA A 519 -27.68 -14.34 1.83
N VAL A 520 -27.61 -15.12 0.73
CA VAL A 520 -27.24 -14.60 -0.60
C VAL A 520 -28.28 -13.60 -1.11
N PHE A 521 -29.58 -13.91 -0.97
CA PHE A 521 -30.63 -13.00 -1.42
C PHE A 521 -30.64 -11.67 -0.65
N GLU A 522 -30.46 -11.72 0.67
CA GLU A 522 -30.37 -10.52 1.51
C GLU A 522 -29.14 -9.67 1.18
N ALA A 523 -27.99 -10.31 0.91
CA ALA A 523 -26.79 -9.60 0.50
C ALA A 523 -26.97 -8.93 -0.88
N LEU A 524 -27.54 -9.66 -1.87
CA LEU A 524 -27.85 -9.10 -3.18
C LEU A 524 -28.82 -7.92 -3.08
N HIS A 525 -29.90 -8.07 -2.32
CA HIS A 525 -30.90 -7.02 -2.11
C HIS A 525 -30.28 -5.74 -1.55
N ARG A 526 -29.44 -5.87 -0.51
CA ARG A 526 -28.76 -4.75 0.14
C ARG A 526 -27.83 -4.02 -0.82
N HIS A 527 -26.98 -4.75 -1.54
CA HIS A 527 -25.99 -4.17 -2.45
C HIS A 527 -26.60 -3.58 -3.72
N VAL A 528 -27.67 -4.18 -4.22
CA VAL A 528 -28.46 -3.62 -5.33
C VAL A 528 -29.03 -2.25 -4.97
N HIS A 529 -29.68 -2.10 -3.80
CA HIS A 529 -30.25 -0.81 -3.39
C HIS A 529 -29.19 0.25 -3.02
N GLN A 530 -27.97 -0.17 -2.67
CA GLN A 530 -26.87 0.76 -2.42
C GLN A 530 -26.24 1.30 -3.72
N LEU A 531 -26.23 0.49 -4.79
CA LEU A 531 -25.49 0.79 -6.02
C LEU A 531 -26.38 1.23 -7.18
N LEU A 532 -27.66 0.85 -7.17
CA LEU A 532 -28.60 1.08 -8.25
C LEU A 532 -29.88 1.70 -7.68
N ASP A 533 -30.54 2.50 -8.51
CA ASP A 533 -31.91 2.90 -8.23
C ASP A 533 -32.82 1.71 -8.47
N ALA A 534 -33.13 0.98 -7.41
CA ALA A 534 -34.00 -0.18 -7.42
C ALA A 534 -35.18 0.09 -6.48
N THR A 535 -36.37 0.28 -7.06
CA THR A 535 -37.63 0.28 -6.30
C THR A 535 -38.21 -1.12 -6.24
N PHE A 536 -37.92 -1.94 -7.25
CA PHE A 536 -38.25 -3.36 -7.35
C PHE A 536 -36.97 -4.17 -7.49
N PHE A 537 -36.85 -5.25 -6.72
CA PHE A 537 -35.79 -6.25 -6.86
C PHE A 537 -36.37 -7.65 -6.69
N ALA A 538 -36.08 -8.55 -7.62
CA ALA A 538 -36.52 -9.94 -7.50
C ALA A 538 -35.55 -10.95 -8.14
N VAL A 539 -35.51 -12.14 -7.54
CA VAL A 539 -34.77 -13.31 -7.99
C VAL A 539 -35.74 -14.45 -8.21
N TYR A 540 -35.76 -14.99 -9.42
CA TYR A 540 -36.57 -16.13 -9.81
C TYR A 540 -35.65 -17.32 -10.07
N LEU A 541 -35.93 -18.47 -9.47
CA LEU A 541 -35.15 -19.69 -9.64
C LEU A 541 -35.93 -20.75 -10.42
N LEU A 542 -35.20 -21.53 -11.21
CA LEU A 542 -35.75 -22.68 -11.92
C LEU A 542 -36.07 -23.82 -10.94
N ASP A 543 -37.20 -24.48 -11.18
CA ASP A 543 -37.56 -25.70 -10.48
C ASP A 543 -36.67 -26.90 -10.89
N ALA A 544 -36.72 -27.99 -10.12
CA ALA A 544 -35.95 -29.20 -10.41
C ALA A 544 -36.28 -29.82 -11.80
N GLY A 545 -37.49 -29.57 -12.32
CA GLY A 545 -37.91 -29.99 -13.66
C GLY A 545 -37.38 -29.10 -14.79
N HIS A 546 -36.74 -27.97 -14.49
CA HIS A 546 -36.27 -26.95 -15.44
C HIS A 546 -37.38 -26.41 -16.36
N LYS A 547 -38.62 -26.34 -15.87
CA LYS A 547 -39.81 -25.95 -16.64
C LYS A 547 -40.43 -24.64 -16.16
N THR A 548 -40.29 -24.31 -14.89
CA THR A 548 -40.92 -23.14 -14.28
C THR A 548 -39.92 -22.31 -13.48
N LEU A 549 -40.02 -20.99 -13.60
CA LEU A 549 -39.33 -20.01 -12.78
C LEU A 549 -40.26 -19.57 -11.65
N GLY A 550 -39.90 -19.85 -10.40
CA GLY A 550 -40.63 -19.40 -9.22
C GLY A 550 -39.94 -18.21 -8.55
N THR A 551 -40.73 -17.32 -7.94
CA THR A 551 -40.19 -16.26 -7.08
C THR A 551 -39.45 -16.88 -5.89
N ALA A 552 -38.13 -16.76 -5.87
CA ALA A 552 -37.29 -17.20 -4.76
C ALA A 552 -37.05 -16.06 -3.76
N PHE A 553 -36.92 -14.83 -4.27
CA PHE A 553 -36.83 -13.61 -3.47
C PHE A 553 -37.46 -12.46 -4.24
N GLY A 554 -38.10 -11.52 -3.54
CA GLY A 554 -38.74 -10.39 -4.19
C GLY A 554 -39.18 -9.32 -3.20
N ILE A 555 -38.73 -8.09 -3.39
CA ILE A 555 -39.11 -6.93 -2.59
C ILE A 555 -39.40 -5.76 -3.54
N GLU A 556 -40.51 -5.07 -3.30
CA GLU A 556 -40.84 -3.80 -3.93
C GLU A 556 -41.15 -2.76 -2.86
N ALA A 557 -40.44 -1.63 -2.87
CA ALA A 557 -40.60 -0.53 -1.91
C ALA A 557 -40.63 -0.98 -0.43
N GLY A 558 -39.85 -2.01 -0.09
CA GLY A 558 -39.78 -2.60 1.25
C GLY A 558 -40.87 -3.64 1.57
N VAL A 559 -41.75 -3.97 0.62
CA VAL A 559 -42.81 -4.97 0.76
C VAL A 559 -42.45 -6.25 -0.01
N PRO A 560 -42.56 -7.45 0.60
CA PRO A 560 -42.33 -8.71 -0.11
C PRO A 560 -43.31 -8.93 -1.27
N LEU A 561 -42.80 -9.41 -2.41
CA LEU A 561 -43.59 -9.75 -3.57
C LEU A 561 -44.39 -11.05 -3.37
N PRO A 562 -45.55 -11.20 -4.02
CA PRO A 562 -46.30 -12.45 -4.01
C PRO A 562 -45.48 -13.58 -4.66
N VAL A 563 -45.60 -14.80 -4.11
CA VAL A 563 -44.96 -15.99 -4.67
C VAL A 563 -45.70 -16.40 -5.94
N ILE A 564 -45.08 -16.18 -7.10
CA ILE A 564 -45.63 -16.50 -8.42
C ILE A 564 -44.68 -17.46 -9.13
N ALA A 565 -45.24 -18.40 -9.91
CA ALA A 565 -44.48 -19.27 -10.78
C ALA A 565 -44.88 -19.03 -12.24
N VAL A 566 -43.89 -18.92 -13.11
CA VAL A 566 -44.06 -18.66 -14.54
C VAL A 566 -43.36 -19.76 -15.33
N THR A 567 -43.99 -20.27 -16.39
CA THR A 567 -43.35 -21.28 -17.25
C THR A 567 -42.23 -20.65 -18.09
N LEU A 568 -41.17 -21.41 -18.39
CA LEU A 568 -40.03 -20.91 -19.17
C LEU A 568 -40.41 -20.55 -20.62
N ASP A 569 -41.46 -21.18 -21.14
CA ASP A 569 -42.06 -20.91 -22.45
C ASP A 569 -43.10 -19.77 -22.43
N HIS A 570 -43.32 -19.11 -21.28
CA HIS A 570 -44.31 -18.05 -21.18
C HIS A 570 -44.04 -16.95 -22.23
N PRO A 571 -45.06 -16.59 -23.04
CA PRO A 571 -44.85 -15.79 -24.24
C PRO A 571 -44.45 -14.35 -23.94
N THR A 572 -44.90 -13.79 -22.81
CA THR A 572 -44.72 -12.37 -22.49
C THR A 572 -43.80 -12.08 -21.31
N SER A 573 -43.43 -13.08 -20.48
CA SER A 573 -42.70 -12.83 -19.24
C SER A 573 -41.24 -12.50 -19.51
N MET A 574 -40.77 -11.38 -18.98
CA MET A 574 -39.38 -10.93 -19.17
C MET A 574 -38.37 -11.77 -18.36
N PHE A 575 -38.75 -12.29 -17.19
CA PHE A 575 -37.93 -13.28 -16.47
C PHE A 575 -37.76 -14.56 -17.31
N ALA A 576 -38.85 -15.08 -17.88
CA ALA A 576 -38.81 -16.26 -18.75
C ALA A 576 -38.00 -16.00 -20.02
N ARG A 577 -38.14 -14.82 -20.63
CA ARG A 577 -37.38 -14.42 -21.81
C ARG A 577 -35.88 -14.35 -21.53
N ALA A 578 -35.46 -13.62 -20.50
CA ALA A 578 -34.04 -13.49 -20.14
C ALA A 578 -33.40 -14.85 -19.84
N ALA A 579 -34.11 -15.71 -19.12
CA ALA A 579 -33.67 -17.08 -18.82
C ALA A 579 -33.58 -17.97 -20.07
N ARG A 580 -34.64 -17.99 -20.90
CA ARG A 580 -34.73 -18.81 -22.13
C ARG A 580 -33.70 -18.41 -23.18
N GLU A 581 -33.52 -17.11 -23.40
CA GLU A 581 -32.59 -16.56 -24.38
C GLU A 581 -31.15 -16.54 -23.84
N ARG A 582 -30.95 -16.74 -22.53
CA ARG A 582 -29.66 -16.61 -21.83
C ARG A 582 -28.99 -15.26 -22.13
N GLN A 583 -29.80 -14.22 -22.28
CA GLN A 583 -29.37 -12.86 -22.60
C GLN A 583 -30.08 -11.87 -21.69
N GLU A 584 -29.43 -10.73 -21.44
CA GLU A 584 -30.04 -9.63 -20.73
C GLU A 584 -31.15 -8.98 -21.55
N VAL A 585 -32.18 -8.51 -20.85
CA VAL A 585 -33.28 -7.74 -21.44
C VAL A 585 -33.37 -6.42 -20.68
N MET A 586 -33.23 -5.32 -21.43
CA MET A 586 -33.46 -3.97 -20.94
C MET A 586 -34.75 -3.43 -21.54
N ILE A 587 -35.56 -2.81 -20.70
CA ILE A 587 -36.77 -2.10 -21.11
C ILE A 587 -36.71 -0.70 -20.54
N ASP A 588 -36.90 0.29 -21.41
CA ASP A 588 -37.13 1.67 -21.03
C ASP A 588 -38.43 2.14 -21.69
N ARG A 589 -39.33 2.71 -20.89
CA ARG A 589 -40.66 3.12 -21.34
C ARG A 589 -40.90 4.59 -21.06
N GLU A 590 -41.63 5.20 -21.99
CA GLU A 590 -42.20 6.54 -21.79
C GLU A 590 -43.41 6.49 -20.84
N HIS A 591 -43.67 7.62 -20.19
CA HIS A 591 -44.79 7.76 -19.24
C HIS A 591 -46.15 7.50 -19.93
N GLY A 592 -46.99 6.65 -19.32
CA GLY A 592 -48.35 6.39 -19.80
C GLY A 592 -48.50 5.22 -20.77
N VAL A 593 -47.44 4.44 -21.01
CA VAL A 593 -47.51 3.16 -21.75
C VAL A 593 -47.79 2.01 -20.77
N ASP A 594 -48.83 1.21 -21.02
CA ASP A 594 -49.16 0.04 -20.20
C ASP A 594 -48.03 -1.00 -20.20
N ASP A 595 -47.68 -1.50 -19.01
CA ASP A 595 -46.75 -2.62 -18.86
C ASP A 595 -47.49 -3.97 -18.87
N PRO A 596 -47.38 -4.76 -19.95
CA PRO A 596 -48.03 -6.08 -20.04
C PRO A 596 -47.46 -7.12 -19.05
N ASN A 597 -46.34 -6.83 -18.37
CA ASN A 597 -45.73 -7.68 -17.35
C ASN A 597 -45.87 -7.13 -15.93
N LEU A 598 -46.66 -6.07 -15.74
CA LEU A 598 -46.94 -5.55 -14.40
C LEU A 598 -47.59 -6.64 -13.54
N ILE A 599 -46.99 -6.93 -12.39
CA ILE A 599 -47.57 -7.87 -11.44
C ILE A 599 -48.76 -7.15 -10.77
N PRO A 600 -49.96 -7.75 -10.74
CA PRO A 600 -51.11 -7.11 -10.11
C PRO A 600 -50.81 -6.73 -8.65
N GLY A 601 -50.91 -5.44 -8.33
CA GLY A 601 -50.61 -4.89 -7.01
C GLY A 601 -49.22 -4.27 -6.84
N THR A 602 -48.37 -4.29 -7.88
CA THR A 602 -47.04 -3.66 -7.85
C THR A 602 -47.00 -2.28 -8.52
N LEU A 603 -45.92 -1.51 -8.30
CA LEU A 603 -45.74 -0.17 -8.85
C LEU A 603 -45.36 -0.20 -10.33
N PRO A 604 -45.85 0.76 -11.15
CA PRO A 604 -45.43 0.87 -12.54
C PRO A 604 -43.98 1.32 -12.63
N CYS A 605 -43.11 0.45 -13.15
CA CYS A 605 -41.70 0.74 -13.38
C CYS A 605 -41.42 1.02 -14.87
N LEU A 606 -40.75 2.13 -15.16
CA LEU A 606 -40.44 2.58 -16.52
C LEU A 606 -39.11 2.02 -17.03
N SER A 607 -38.12 1.89 -16.16
CA SER A 607 -36.83 1.25 -16.48
C SER A 607 -36.77 -0.12 -15.82
N GLN A 608 -36.45 -1.16 -16.58
CA GLN A 608 -36.43 -2.54 -16.10
C GLN A 608 -35.22 -3.28 -16.68
N LEU A 609 -34.46 -3.96 -15.83
CA LEU A 609 -33.39 -4.87 -16.21
C LEU A 609 -33.72 -6.29 -15.81
N TYR A 610 -33.46 -7.22 -16.71
CA TYR A 610 -33.58 -8.66 -16.47
C TYR A 610 -32.30 -9.35 -16.93
N PHE A 611 -31.70 -10.14 -16.06
CA PHE A 611 -30.47 -10.86 -16.34
C PHE A 611 -30.61 -12.33 -15.98
N PRO A 612 -30.11 -13.26 -16.82
CA PRO A 612 -30.08 -14.66 -16.48
C PRO A 612 -29.01 -14.92 -15.40
N LEU A 613 -29.35 -15.76 -14.42
CA LEU A 613 -28.40 -16.25 -13.42
C LEU A 613 -27.76 -17.53 -13.96
N ILE A 614 -26.52 -17.42 -14.43
CA ILE A 614 -25.78 -18.52 -15.05
C ILE A 614 -24.49 -18.75 -14.26
N ALA A 615 -24.29 -19.98 -13.79
CA ALA A 615 -23.04 -20.44 -13.19
C ALA A 615 -22.43 -21.52 -14.10
N GLY A 616 -21.28 -21.21 -14.71
CA GLY A 616 -20.70 -22.07 -15.75
C GLY A 616 -21.64 -22.22 -16.96
N GLU A 617 -22.08 -23.45 -17.26
CA GLU A 617 -23.07 -23.72 -18.33
C GLU A 617 -24.52 -23.84 -17.81
N ARG A 618 -24.71 -23.81 -16.48
CA ARG A 618 -25.99 -24.08 -15.81
C ARG A 618 -26.78 -22.79 -15.61
N LEU A 619 -28.02 -22.79 -16.10
CA LEU A 619 -28.99 -21.73 -15.86
C LEU A 619 -29.70 -22.00 -14.54
N LEU A 620 -29.56 -21.10 -13.57
CA LEU A 620 -30.20 -21.19 -12.26
C LEU A 620 -31.53 -20.47 -12.21
N GLY A 621 -31.68 -19.41 -13.00
CA GLY A 621 -32.84 -18.54 -12.91
C GLY A 621 -32.64 -17.21 -13.64
N ALA A 622 -33.36 -16.18 -13.18
CA ALA A 622 -33.21 -14.81 -13.64
C ALA A 622 -33.39 -13.83 -12.48
N MET A 623 -32.70 -12.70 -12.55
CA MET A 623 -32.75 -11.62 -11.57
C MET A 623 -33.16 -10.31 -12.25
N SER A 624 -33.90 -9.46 -11.54
CA SER A 624 -34.38 -8.19 -12.07
C SER A 624 -34.30 -7.05 -11.07
N VAL A 625 -34.00 -5.86 -11.59
CA VAL A 625 -34.14 -4.56 -10.92
C VAL A 625 -35.00 -3.64 -11.76
N GLN A 626 -35.85 -2.86 -11.12
CA GLN A 626 -36.71 -1.91 -11.81
C GLN A 626 -36.87 -0.59 -11.04
N ALA A 627 -37.08 0.49 -11.79
CA ALA A 627 -37.25 1.85 -11.26
C ALA A 627 -38.45 2.56 -11.91
N PRO A 628 -39.15 3.44 -11.17
CA PRO A 628 -40.31 4.19 -11.66
C PRO A 628 -39.92 5.34 -12.61
N ARG A 629 -38.63 5.68 -12.72
CA ARG A 629 -38.13 6.70 -13.65
C ARG A 629 -37.71 6.08 -14.98
N SER A 630 -37.91 6.82 -16.07
CA SER A 630 -37.35 6.47 -17.40
C SER A 630 -35.84 6.71 -17.42
N HIS A 631 -35.10 5.95 -18.21
CA HIS A 631 -33.64 6.08 -18.36
C HIS A 631 -32.88 5.96 -17.03
N ALA A 632 -33.34 5.05 -16.17
CA ALA A 632 -32.73 4.83 -14.86
C ALA A 632 -31.36 4.14 -14.93
N TYR A 633 -31.16 3.33 -15.98
CA TYR A 633 -30.02 2.42 -16.11
C TYR A 633 -29.24 2.72 -17.39
N GLY A 634 -28.07 3.35 -17.25
CA GLY A 634 -27.13 3.53 -18.35
C GLY A 634 -26.13 2.38 -18.46
N GLU A 635 -25.07 2.57 -19.25
CA GLU A 635 -24.01 1.56 -19.43
C GLU A 635 -23.33 1.16 -18.10
N ARG A 636 -23.17 2.13 -17.19
CA ARG A 636 -22.59 1.90 -15.85
C ARG A 636 -23.47 0.99 -15.01
N GLU A 637 -24.77 1.30 -14.90
CA GLU A 637 -25.73 0.52 -14.12
C GLU A 637 -25.86 -0.90 -14.69
N HIS A 638 -25.84 -1.04 -16.02
CA HIS A 638 -25.80 -2.34 -16.71
C HIS A 638 -24.59 -3.17 -16.29
N ALA A 639 -23.39 -2.59 -16.30
CA ALA A 639 -22.16 -3.30 -15.95
C ALA A 639 -22.14 -3.73 -14.48
N ILE A 640 -22.61 -2.87 -13.58
CA ILE A 640 -22.77 -3.17 -12.15
C ILE A 640 -23.74 -4.34 -11.96
N PHE A 641 -24.94 -4.25 -12.55
CA PHE A 641 -25.97 -5.27 -12.37
C PHE A 641 -25.56 -6.62 -12.97
N ARG A 642 -24.95 -6.63 -14.16
CA ARG A 642 -24.36 -7.85 -14.76
C ARG A 642 -23.39 -8.55 -13.82
N THR A 643 -22.53 -7.77 -13.17
CA THR A 643 -21.52 -8.28 -12.23
C THR A 643 -22.17 -8.88 -10.99
N LEU A 644 -23.17 -8.20 -10.41
CA LEU A 644 -23.95 -8.73 -9.28
C LEU A 644 -24.70 -10.02 -9.65
N CYS A 645 -25.24 -10.12 -10.87
CA CYS A 645 -25.87 -11.35 -11.36
C CYS A 645 -24.88 -12.53 -11.43
N ALA A 646 -23.65 -12.28 -11.89
CA ALA A 646 -22.62 -13.30 -11.93
C ALA A 646 -22.24 -13.78 -10.53
N TYR A 647 -22.03 -12.86 -9.57
CA TYR A 647 -21.75 -13.23 -8.18
C TYR A 647 -22.90 -13.98 -7.52
N GLY A 648 -24.14 -13.50 -7.72
CA GLY A 648 -25.34 -14.15 -7.22
C GLY A 648 -25.51 -15.56 -7.78
N ALA A 649 -25.27 -15.77 -9.08
CA ALA A 649 -25.35 -17.09 -9.68
C ALA A 649 -24.32 -18.07 -9.09
N ILE A 650 -23.06 -17.64 -8.95
CA ILE A 650 -22.00 -18.48 -8.34
C ILE A 650 -22.36 -18.84 -6.89
N ALA A 651 -22.82 -17.85 -6.11
CA ALA A 651 -23.15 -18.06 -4.70
C ALA A 651 -24.34 -19.03 -4.51
N LEU A 652 -25.40 -18.88 -5.32
CA LEU A 652 -26.57 -19.76 -5.28
C LEU A 652 -26.24 -21.19 -5.73
N ASP A 653 -25.34 -21.35 -6.71
CA ASP A 653 -24.84 -22.67 -7.09
C ASP A 653 -24.07 -23.33 -5.93
N ASN A 654 -23.18 -22.58 -5.28
CA ASN A 654 -22.41 -23.05 -4.12
C ASN A 654 -23.33 -23.44 -2.96
N ALA A 655 -24.32 -22.63 -2.62
CA ALA A 655 -25.28 -22.92 -1.55
C ALA A 655 -26.08 -24.21 -1.83
N SER A 656 -26.54 -24.39 -3.07
CA SER A 656 -27.22 -25.62 -3.48
C SER A 656 -26.32 -26.86 -3.39
N ALA A 657 -25.08 -26.76 -3.88
CA ALA A 657 -24.10 -27.85 -3.83
C ALA A 657 -23.76 -28.23 -2.37
N TYR A 658 -23.57 -27.23 -1.50
CA TYR A 658 -23.29 -27.44 -0.08
C TYR A 658 -24.44 -28.16 0.63
N GLY A 659 -25.69 -27.76 0.38
CA GLY A 659 -26.87 -28.42 0.95
C GLY A 659 -26.97 -29.90 0.57
N VAL A 660 -26.69 -30.25 -0.68
CA VAL A 660 -26.67 -31.65 -1.15
C VAL A 660 -25.55 -32.44 -0.48
N ALA A 661 -24.34 -31.87 -0.38
CA ALA A 661 -23.20 -32.51 0.25
C ALA A 661 -23.42 -32.76 1.75
N HIS A 662 -23.97 -31.77 2.47
CA HIS A 662 -24.28 -31.88 3.90
C HIS A 662 -25.29 -33.00 4.17
N ALA A 663 -26.38 -33.06 3.39
CA ALA A 663 -27.39 -34.11 3.53
C ALA A 663 -26.82 -35.51 3.18
N ALA A 664 -25.85 -35.61 2.27
CA ALA A 664 -25.17 -36.87 1.98
C ALA A 664 -24.25 -37.30 3.13
N GLN A 665 -23.54 -36.35 3.74
CA GLN A 665 -22.66 -36.60 4.88
C GLN A 665 -23.44 -37.10 6.10
N GLU A 666 -24.57 -36.48 6.45
CA GLU A 666 -25.41 -36.93 7.57
C GLU A 666 -25.92 -38.37 7.38
N ARG A 667 -26.30 -38.75 6.14
CA ARG A 667 -26.71 -40.12 5.84
C ARG A 667 -25.55 -41.11 5.99
N ALA A 668 -24.34 -40.72 5.59
CA ALA A 668 -23.14 -41.55 5.74
C ALA A 668 -22.79 -41.78 7.22
N ASP A 669 -22.88 -40.75 8.05
CA ASP A 669 -22.63 -40.85 9.49
C ASP A 669 -23.65 -41.75 10.20
N GLN A 670 -24.93 -41.64 9.83
CA GLN A 670 -25.99 -42.53 10.33
C GLN A 670 -25.73 -43.99 9.93
N ALA A 671 -25.32 -44.24 8.67
CA ALA A 671 -24.99 -45.58 8.20
C ALA A 671 -23.78 -46.18 8.94
N LEU A 672 -22.74 -45.37 9.21
CA LEU A 672 -21.56 -45.80 9.95
C LEU A 672 -21.90 -46.17 11.39
N GLY A 673 -22.80 -45.43 12.04
CA GLY A 673 -23.33 -45.74 13.37
C GLY A 673 -24.02 -47.10 13.41
N ALA A 674 -24.93 -47.37 12.47
CA ALA A 674 -25.64 -48.65 12.36
C ALA A 674 -24.69 -49.83 12.10
N LEU A 675 -23.66 -49.62 11.27
CA LEU A 675 -22.65 -50.65 10.99
C LEU A 675 -21.85 -51.04 12.24
N ARG A 676 -21.40 -50.06 13.05
CA ARG A 676 -20.68 -50.31 14.31
C ARG A 676 -21.51 -51.13 15.30
N GLN A 677 -22.81 -50.82 15.41
CA GLN A 677 -23.72 -51.55 16.28
C GLN A 677 -23.85 -53.02 15.85
N THR A 678 -24.02 -53.25 14.54
CA THR A 678 -24.11 -54.60 13.96
C THR A 678 -22.82 -55.40 14.17
N GLN A 679 -21.66 -54.78 14.00
CA GLN A 679 -20.35 -55.42 14.21
C GLN A 679 -20.16 -55.85 15.67
N SER A 680 -20.55 -55.00 16.64
CA SER A 680 -20.49 -55.32 18.06
C SER A 680 -21.35 -56.56 18.40
N GLN A 681 -22.54 -56.65 17.81
CA GLN A 681 -23.46 -57.77 18.03
C GLN A 681 -22.92 -59.09 17.46
N LEU A 682 -22.32 -59.06 16.26
CA LEU A 682 -21.63 -60.22 15.66
C LEU A 682 -20.46 -60.71 16.52
N LEU A 683 -19.63 -59.79 17.05
CA LEU A 683 -18.51 -60.15 17.92
C LEU A 683 -18.97 -60.83 19.22
N ALA A 684 -20.08 -60.37 19.81
CA ALA A 684 -20.66 -60.99 21.01
C ALA A 684 -21.16 -62.42 20.74
N GLN A 685 -21.82 -62.64 19.60
CA GLN A 685 -22.31 -63.97 19.19
C GLN A 685 -21.16 -64.95 18.94
N ASN A 686 -20.07 -64.51 18.29
CA ASN A 686 -18.90 -65.36 18.04
C ASN A 686 -18.24 -65.86 19.33
N ARG A 687 -18.08 -65.00 20.35
CA ARG A 687 -17.52 -65.42 21.66
C ARG A 687 -18.36 -66.48 22.37
N GLN A 688 -19.68 -66.43 22.19
CA GLN A 688 -20.58 -67.43 22.78
C GLN A 688 -20.47 -68.79 22.08
N LEU A 689 -20.30 -68.80 20.75
CA LEU A 689 -20.06 -70.01 19.97
C LEU A 689 -18.71 -70.67 20.31
N GLU A 690 -17.65 -69.87 20.49
CA GLU A 690 -16.32 -70.39 20.87
C GLU A 690 -16.35 -71.13 22.22
N ARG A 691 -17.03 -70.57 23.24
CA ARG A 691 -17.14 -71.22 24.57
C ARG A 691 -17.87 -72.56 24.53
N LEU A 692 -18.94 -72.66 23.73
CA LEU A 692 -19.72 -73.89 23.55
C LEU A 692 -18.94 -74.99 22.80
N SER A 693 -17.90 -74.64 22.04
CA SER A 693 -17.14 -75.59 21.24
C SER A 693 -16.00 -76.28 21.99
N VAL A 694 -15.49 -75.72 23.10
CA VAL A 694 -14.23 -76.19 23.74
C VAL A 694 -14.40 -76.67 25.19
N THR A 695 -15.57 -76.50 25.79
CA THR A 695 -15.86 -76.92 27.18
C THR A 695 -16.89 -78.04 27.24
N ASP A 696 -16.76 -78.93 28.24
CA ASP A 696 -17.76 -79.94 28.57
C ASP A 696 -18.88 -79.27 29.38
N GLN A 697 -20.11 -79.35 28.88
CA GLN A 697 -21.25 -78.61 29.45
C GLN A 697 -21.62 -79.07 30.87
N LEU A 698 -21.28 -80.30 31.24
CA LEU A 698 -21.60 -80.83 32.57
C LEU A 698 -20.55 -80.40 33.60
N THR A 699 -19.27 -80.63 33.31
CA THR A 699 -18.18 -80.49 34.28
C THR A 699 -17.52 -79.11 34.25
N GLY A 700 -17.70 -78.34 33.18
CA GLY A 700 -17.03 -77.05 32.96
C GLY A 700 -15.53 -77.17 32.64
N LEU A 701 -14.98 -78.40 32.56
CA LEU A 701 -13.62 -78.64 32.10
C LEU A 701 -13.51 -78.59 30.57
N CYS A 702 -12.31 -78.72 30.03
CA CYS A 702 -12.13 -78.92 28.59
C CYS A 702 -12.90 -80.16 28.12
N ASN A 703 -13.56 -80.06 26.96
CA ASN A 703 -14.09 -81.25 26.31
C ASN A 703 -12.97 -82.02 25.61
N ARG A 704 -13.27 -83.24 25.17
CA ARG A 704 -12.30 -84.10 24.46
C ARG A 704 -11.65 -83.42 23.25
N LEU A 705 -12.42 -82.66 22.46
CA LEU A 705 -11.88 -81.96 21.29
C LEU A 705 -10.78 -80.97 21.68
N GLN A 706 -10.96 -80.23 22.77
CA GLN A 706 -9.96 -79.30 23.27
C GLN A 706 -8.76 -80.02 23.89
N LEU A 707 -8.97 -81.17 24.55
CA LEU A 707 -7.88 -82.00 25.06
C LEU A 707 -7.02 -82.56 23.93
N ASP A 708 -7.62 -83.10 22.87
CA ASP A 708 -6.91 -83.62 21.70
C ASP A 708 -6.01 -82.54 21.07
N ARG A 709 -6.55 -81.33 20.88
CA ARG A 709 -5.78 -80.18 20.39
C ARG A 709 -4.62 -79.83 21.31
N THR A 710 -4.87 -79.76 22.61
CA THR A 710 -3.86 -79.39 23.61
C THR A 710 -2.73 -80.44 23.65
N LEU A 711 -3.06 -81.73 23.56
CA LEU A 711 -2.08 -82.81 23.53
C LEU A 711 -1.21 -82.76 22.27
N ASP A 712 -1.80 -82.46 21.11
CA ASP A 712 -1.05 -82.33 19.86
C ASP A 712 -0.10 -81.12 19.90
N GLU A 713 -0.54 -79.99 20.47
CA GLU A 713 0.30 -78.81 20.69
C GLU A 713 1.49 -79.13 21.60
N GLU A 714 1.25 -79.81 22.73
CA GLU A 714 2.31 -80.20 23.66
C GLU A 714 3.24 -81.26 23.06
N ARG A 715 2.73 -82.16 22.21
CA ARG A 715 3.57 -83.11 21.46
C ARG A 715 4.53 -82.41 20.52
N LEU A 716 4.07 -81.41 19.77
CA LEU A 716 4.92 -80.61 18.90
C LEU A 716 5.97 -79.82 19.70
N ARG A 717 5.59 -79.28 20.87
CA ARG A 717 6.53 -78.61 21.78
C ARG A 717 7.58 -79.58 22.34
N HIS A 718 7.17 -80.77 22.79
CA HIS A 718 8.06 -81.82 23.25
C HIS A 718 9.07 -82.26 22.19
N GLN A 719 8.62 -82.46 20.96
CA GLN A 719 9.51 -82.79 19.84
C GLN A 719 10.57 -81.72 19.56
N ARG A 720 10.24 -80.44 19.78
CA ARG A 720 11.13 -79.32 19.48
C ARG A 720 12.05 -78.94 20.63
N TYR A 721 11.56 -78.99 21.87
CA TYR A 721 12.25 -78.44 23.05
C TYR A 721 12.63 -79.49 24.09
N ALA A 722 12.25 -80.76 23.89
CA ALA A 722 12.48 -81.84 24.85
C ALA A 722 11.96 -81.53 26.28
N ASN A 723 10.88 -80.76 26.40
CA ASN A 723 10.25 -80.43 27.68
C ASN A 723 9.45 -81.63 28.23
N ASN A 724 9.47 -81.86 29.53
CA ASN A 724 8.76 -83.01 30.11
C ASN A 724 7.23 -82.81 30.06
N VAL A 725 6.49 -83.74 29.46
CA VAL A 725 5.02 -83.73 29.45
C VAL A 725 4.52 -85.10 29.88
N CYS A 726 3.59 -85.13 30.83
CA CYS A 726 2.95 -86.36 31.27
C CYS A 726 1.43 -86.29 31.09
N VAL A 727 0.82 -87.42 30.78
CA VAL A 727 -0.62 -87.59 30.65
C VAL A 727 -1.11 -88.54 31.72
N MET A 728 -2.23 -88.19 32.35
CA MET A 728 -2.90 -89.04 33.32
C MET A 728 -4.30 -89.33 32.85
N LEU A 729 -4.64 -90.60 32.76
CA LEU A 729 -6.02 -91.03 32.58
C LEU A 729 -6.58 -91.46 33.92
N LEU A 730 -7.73 -90.88 34.28
CA LEU A 730 -8.40 -91.05 35.56
C LEU A 730 -9.79 -91.62 35.33
N ASP A 731 -10.17 -92.58 36.15
CA ASP A 731 -11.51 -93.16 36.15
C ASP A 731 -12.03 -93.34 37.57
N ILE A 732 -13.33 -93.10 37.74
CA ILE A 732 -14.00 -93.18 39.03
C ILE A 732 -14.37 -94.63 39.35
N ASP A 733 -13.79 -95.16 40.42
CA ASP A 733 -13.95 -96.56 40.77
C ASP A 733 -15.41 -96.89 41.09
N ARG A 734 -15.93 -97.92 40.41
CA ARG A 734 -17.31 -98.43 40.57
C ARG A 734 -18.39 -97.36 40.31
N PHE A 735 -18.12 -96.37 39.46
CA PHE A 735 -19.09 -95.30 39.15
C PHE A 735 -20.42 -95.82 38.59
N LYS A 736 -20.39 -96.89 37.78
CA LYS A 736 -21.63 -97.56 37.36
C LYS A 736 -22.54 -97.96 38.53
N SER A 737 -21.99 -98.40 39.67
CA SER A 737 -22.76 -98.70 40.88
C SER A 737 -23.41 -97.46 41.49
N VAL A 738 -22.79 -96.28 41.35
CA VAL A 738 -23.39 -95.01 41.77
C VAL A 738 -24.61 -94.70 40.91
N ASN A 739 -24.47 -94.80 39.59
CA ASN A 739 -25.59 -94.57 38.66
C ASN A 739 -26.71 -95.59 38.88
N ASP A 740 -26.37 -96.86 39.02
CA ASP A 740 -27.35 -97.94 39.18
C ASP A 740 -28.10 -97.85 40.53
N SER A 741 -27.47 -97.30 41.58
CA SER A 741 -28.06 -97.23 42.93
C SER A 741 -28.74 -95.89 43.24
N PHE A 742 -28.25 -94.78 42.67
CA PHE A 742 -28.69 -93.42 43.02
C PHE A 742 -29.18 -92.60 41.81
N GLY A 743 -29.10 -93.17 40.60
CA GLY A 743 -29.51 -92.52 39.36
C GLY A 743 -28.46 -91.60 38.75
N HIS A 744 -28.59 -91.34 37.44
CA HIS A 744 -27.62 -90.55 36.67
C HIS A 744 -27.45 -89.11 37.16
N LEU A 745 -28.49 -88.47 37.71
CA LEU A 745 -28.39 -87.10 38.25
C LEU A 745 -27.42 -87.00 39.43
N VAL A 746 -27.38 -88.03 40.29
CA VAL A 746 -26.43 -88.09 41.40
C VAL A 746 -25.02 -88.41 40.87
N GLY A 747 -24.92 -89.27 39.85
CA GLY A 747 -23.66 -89.49 39.13
C GLY A 747 -23.08 -88.21 38.50
N ASP A 748 -23.93 -87.40 37.87
CA ASP A 748 -23.55 -86.11 37.30
C ASP A 748 -23.01 -85.14 38.35
N GLN A 749 -23.62 -85.09 39.54
CA GLN A 749 -23.08 -84.31 40.66
C GLN A 749 -21.71 -84.81 41.10
N VAL A 750 -21.50 -86.12 41.15
CA VAL A 750 -20.18 -86.70 41.45
C VAL A 750 -19.15 -86.27 40.42
N LEU A 751 -19.49 -86.29 39.12
CA LEU A 751 -18.61 -85.82 38.04
C LEU A 751 -18.25 -84.33 38.19
N ILE A 752 -19.23 -83.48 38.49
CA ILE A 752 -19.02 -82.04 38.73
C ILE A 752 -18.09 -81.81 39.92
N LYS A 753 -18.32 -82.52 41.04
CA LYS A 753 -17.48 -82.38 42.24
C LYS A 753 -16.06 -82.86 41.99
N ILE A 754 -15.88 -83.96 41.26
CA ILE A 754 -14.55 -84.46 40.89
C ILE A 754 -13.84 -83.46 39.99
N ALA A 755 -14.52 -82.88 39.00
CA ALA A 755 -13.95 -81.82 38.17
C ALA A 755 -13.45 -80.62 38.99
N LEU A 756 -14.22 -80.19 40.00
CA LEU A 756 -13.82 -79.13 40.93
C LEU A 756 -12.63 -79.52 41.81
N ILE A 757 -12.56 -80.79 42.25
CA ILE A 757 -11.42 -81.31 43.02
C ILE A 757 -10.17 -81.30 42.15
N LEU A 758 -10.26 -81.73 40.89
CA LEU A 758 -9.15 -81.69 39.94
C LEU A 758 -8.64 -80.26 39.74
N GLN A 759 -9.53 -79.32 39.41
CA GLN A 759 -9.16 -77.90 39.22
C GLN A 759 -8.48 -77.29 40.44
N LYS A 760 -8.99 -77.55 41.66
CA LYS A 760 -8.42 -77.00 42.90
C LYS A 760 -7.04 -77.55 43.25
N ASN A 761 -6.72 -78.76 42.78
CA ASN A 761 -5.50 -79.46 43.17
C ASN A 761 -4.39 -79.40 42.12
N MET A 762 -4.71 -78.93 40.90
CA MET A 762 -3.81 -78.75 39.77
C MET A 762 -3.29 -77.31 39.67
N ARG A 763 -2.21 -77.11 38.91
CA ARG A 763 -1.68 -75.76 38.61
C ARG A 763 -2.42 -75.16 37.42
N GLU A 764 -2.43 -73.83 37.33
CA GLU A 764 -3.06 -73.10 36.21
C GLU A 764 -2.53 -73.51 34.82
N VAL A 765 -1.29 -73.97 34.74
CA VAL A 765 -0.64 -74.40 33.49
C VAL A 765 -1.05 -75.81 33.05
N ASP A 766 -1.52 -76.64 33.99
CA ASP A 766 -1.97 -78.01 33.71
C ASP A 766 -3.41 -77.99 33.20
N VAL A 767 -3.74 -78.90 32.28
CA VAL A 767 -5.07 -78.91 31.63
C VAL A 767 -5.81 -80.18 32.01
N ALA A 768 -7.01 -80.03 32.57
CA ALA A 768 -7.93 -81.13 32.83
C ALA A 768 -9.15 -81.05 31.91
N GLY A 769 -9.62 -82.21 31.46
CA GLY A 769 -10.84 -82.32 30.67
C GLY A 769 -11.54 -83.64 30.87
N ARG A 770 -12.82 -83.66 30.51
CA ARG A 770 -13.61 -84.90 30.51
C ARG A 770 -13.32 -85.66 29.22
N TRP A 771 -12.78 -86.87 29.36
CA TRP A 771 -12.36 -87.70 28.24
C TRP A 771 -13.54 -88.50 27.65
N GLY A 772 -14.42 -88.99 28.52
CA GLY A 772 -15.66 -89.67 28.14
C GLY A 772 -16.34 -90.33 29.34
N GLY A 773 -17.67 -90.34 29.41
CA GLY A 773 -18.40 -90.99 30.51
C GLY A 773 -17.93 -90.52 31.90
N GLU A 774 -17.29 -91.41 32.66
CA GLU A 774 -16.69 -91.19 33.98
C GLU A 774 -15.17 -90.96 33.97
N GLU A 775 -14.57 -90.86 32.79
CA GLU A 775 -13.14 -90.72 32.58
C GLU A 775 -12.71 -89.26 32.40
N PHE A 776 -11.59 -88.91 33.03
CA PHE A 776 -10.94 -87.61 32.93
C PHE A 776 -9.51 -87.78 32.43
N LEU A 777 -9.04 -86.80 31.67
CA LEU A 777 -7.66 -86.75 31.22
C LEU A 777 -7.01 -85.45 31.71
N VAL A 778 -5.83 -85.61 32.29
CA VAL A 778 -5.01 -84.52 32.80
C VAL A 778 -3.69 -84.46 32.04
N ILE A 779 -3.37 -83.29 31.52
CA ILE A 779 -2.12 -82.98 30.82
C ILE A 779 -1.25 -82.16 31.77
N CYS A 780 -0.15 -82.76 32.22
CA CYS A 780 0.81 -82.12 33.10
C CYS A 780 1.94 -81.54 32.28
N ARG A 781 1.98 -80.20 32.18
CA ARG A 781 2.99 -79.50 31.39
C ARG A 781 4.27 -79.34 32.20
N GLU A 782 5.41 -79.42 31.52
CA GLU A 782 6.74 -79.23 32.12
C GLU A 782 6.99 -80.08 33.38
N THR A 783 6.45 -81.30 33.39
CA THR A 783 6.43 -82.18 34.56
C THR A 783 7.05 -83.52 34.22
N ALA A 784 8.14 -83.85 34.90
CA ALA A 784 8.76 -85.17 34.84
C ALA A 784 7.85 -86.24 35.46
N LEU A 785 8.12 -87.50 35.14
CA LEU A 785 7.29 -88.62 35.58
C LEU A 785 7.12 -88.67 37.11
N GLU A 786 8.17 -88.40 37.91
CA GLU A 786 8.04 -88.44 39.37
C GLU A 786 7.06 -87.36 39.88
N GLY A 787 7.15 -86.14 39.33
CA GLY A 787 6.25 -85.05 39.67
C GLY A 787 4.79 -85.34 39.25
N ALA A 788 4.62 -86.00 38.11
CA ALA A 788 3.32 -86.44 37.64
C ALA A 788 2.73 -87.51 38.58
N LEU A 789 3.50 -88.52 38.98
CA LEU A 789 3.05 -89.53 39.93
C LEU A 789 2.66 -88.94 41.29
N LEU A 790 3.41 -87.94 41.78
CA LEU A 790 3.05 -87.21 43.01
C LEU A 790 1.72 -86.45 42.87
N LEU A 791 1.50 -85.77 41.74
CA LEU A 791 0.22 -85.09 41.48
C LEU A 791 -0.92 -86.09 41.35
N ALA A 792 -0.72 -87.20 40.65
CA ALA A 792 -1.72 -88.27 40.53
C ALA A 792 -2.11 -88.83 41.89
N GLU A 793 -1.15 -89.08 42.77
CA GLU A 793 -1.39 -89.58 44.13
C GLU A 793 -2.09 -88.54 45.01
N LYS A 794 -1.71 -87.26 44.87
CA LYS A 794 -2.41 -86.15 45.53
C LYS A 794 -3.88 -86.08 45.09
N LEU A 795 -4.15 -86.19 43.79
CA LEU A 795 -5.52 -86.20 43.26
C LEU A 795 -6.31 -87.39 43.79
N ARG A 796 -5.70 -88.59 43.78
CA ARG A 796 -6.29 -89.82 44.34
C ARG A 796 -6.70 -89.65 45.79
N ALA A 797 -5.77 -89.20 46.63
CA ALA A 797 -6.01 -88.98 48.05
C ALA A 797 -7.06 -87.88 48.29
N ALA A 798 -7.06 -86.81 47.49
CA ALA A 798 -8.04 -85.73 47.61
C ALA A 798 -9.47 -86.19 47.29
N VAL A 799 -9.65 -87.10 46.32
CA VAL A 799 -10.97 -87.67 46.00
C VAL A 799 -11.38 -88.71 47.05
N GLU A 800 -10.47 -89.57 47.50
CA GLU A 800 -10.75 -90.55 48.58
C GLU A 800 -11.18 -89.88 49.89
N ALA A 801 -10.52 -88.78 50.26
CA ALA A 801 -10.83 -88.00 51.45
C ALA A 801 -12.12 -87.15 51.31
N TYR A 802 -12.65 -87.00 50.10
CA TYR A 802 -13.86 -86.21 49.88
C TYR A 802 -15.11 -87.04 50.15
N GLU A 803 -15.95 -86.56 51.05
CA GLU A 803 -17.24 -87.19 51.38
C GLU A 803 -18.33 -86.61 50.48
N PHE A 804 -18.84 -87.42 49.56
CA PHE A 804 -19.95 -87.04 48.69
C PHE A 804 -21.28 -87.26 49.42
N GLU A 805 -22.09 -86.21 49.56
CA GLU A 805 -23.28 -86.16 50.43
C GLU A 805 -24.22 -87.39 50.34
N LEU A 806 -24.43 -87.95 49.15
CA LEU A 806 -25.39 -89.05 48.92
C LEU A 806 -24.74 -90.42 48.72
N VAL A 807 -23.47 -90.46 48.32
CA VAL A 807 -22.81 -91.69 47.87
C VAL A 807 -21.67 -92.11 48.80
N GLY A 808 -21.28 -91.27 49.75
CA GLY A 808 -20.15 -91.48 50.66
C GLY A 808 -18.81 -91.34 49.94
N SER A 809 -17.73 -91.78 50.58
CA SER A 809 -16.38 -91.72 49.99
C SER A 809 -16.30 -92.53 48.69
N ARG A 810 -15.61 -91.97 47.68
CA ARG A 810 -15.32 -92.61 46.40
C ARG A 810 -13.84 -92.55 46.12
N SER A 811 -13.33 -93.56 45.45
CA SER A 811 -11.95 -93.60 44.98
C SER A 811 -11.87 -93.43 43.48
N ILE A 812 -10.69 -93.06 43.02
CA ILE A 812 -10.32 -92.97 41.62
C ILE A 812 -9.09 -93.84 41.40
N SER A 813 -9.02 -94.46 40.23
CA SER A 813 -7.81 -95.11 39.75
C SER A 813 -7.19 -94.23 38.68
N LEU A 814 -5.85 -94.14 38.65
CA LEU A 814 -5.13 -93.33 37.68
C LEU A 814 -4.02 -94.13 37.00
N GLY A 815 -3.90 -93.95 35.69
CA GLY A 815 -2.76 -94.40 34.91
C GLY A 815 -1.97 -93.21 34.38
N VAL A 816 -0.67 -93.17 34.67
CA VAL A 816 0.22 -92.05 34.29
C VAL A 816 1.22 -92.53 33.24
N ALA A 817 1.39 -91.78 32.16
CA ALA A 817 2.42 -92.03 31.17
C ALA A 817 3.15 -90.73 30.80
N MET A 818 4.47 -90.85 30.61
CA MET A 818 5.27 -89.75 30.08
C MET A 818 5.20 -89.77 28.56
N LEU A 819 5.12 -88.60 27.93
CA LEU A 819 5.31 -88.46 26.50
C LEU A 819 6.80 -88.64 26.18
N ARG A 820 7.14 -89.63 25.36
CA ARG A 820 8.52 -89.91 24.96
C ARG A 820 8.81 -89.33 23.58
N GLN A 821 10.10 -89.17 23.29
CA GLN A 821 10.53 -88.65 21.99
C GLN A 821 10.09 -89.59 20.86
N GLY A 822 9.38 -89.04 19.88
CA GLY A 822 8.84 -89.80 18.73
C GLY A 822 7.47 -90.44 18.96
N ASP A 823 6.90 -90.36 20.17
CA ASP A 823 5.53 -90.84 20.40
C ASP A 823 4.47 -90.01 19.68
N THR A 824 3.41 -90.68 19.28
CA THR A 824 2.11 -90.07 18.97
C THR A 824 1.30 -89.87 20.25
N VAL A 825 0.34 -88.94 20.22
CA VAL A 825 -0.60 -88.71 21.32
C VAL A 825 -1.31 -90.02 21.69
N THR A 826 -1.80 -90.75 20.68
CA THR A 826 -2.49 -92.04 20.86
C THR A 826 -1.65 -93.08 21.57
N GLN A 827 -0.35 -93.19 21.25
CA GLN A 827 0.55 -94.14 21.93
C GLN A 827 0.75 -93.79 23.40
N THR A 828 0.84 -92.50 23.73
CA THR A 828 1.01 -92.04 25.11
C THR A 828 -0.26 -92.29 25.93
N ILE A 829 -1.43 -91.97 25.36
CA ILE A 829 -2.73 -92.28 26.00
C ILE A 829 -2.89 -93.79 26.18
N ALA A 830 -2.53 -94.61 25.19
CA ALA A 830 -2.61 -96.06 25.29
C ALA A 830 -1.74 -96.62 26.43
N ARG A 831 -0.56 -96.02 26.69
CA ARG A 831 0.26 -96.39 27.86
C ARG A 831 -0.38 -95.97 29.18
N ALA A 832 -0.98 -94.78 29.24
CA ALA A 832 -1.71 -94.32 30.41
C ALA A 832 -2.94 -95.20 30.69
N ASP A 833 -3.69 -95.56 29.65
CA ASP A 833 -4.84 -96.46 29.75
C ASP A 833 -4.44 -97.87 30.21
N ALA A 834 -3.37 -98.43 29.64
CA ALA A 834 -2.84 -99.72 30.10
C ALA A 834 -2.41 -99.69 31.58
N ALA A 835 -1.86 -98.57 32.05
CA ALA A 835 -1.55 -98.38 33.46
C ALA A 835 -2.82 -98.25 34.32
N LEU A 836 -3.82 -97.50 33.87
CA LEU A 836 -5.11 -97.38 34.54
C LEU A 836 -5.82 -98.74 34.66
N TYR A 837 -5.75 -99.56 33.61
CA TYR A 837 -6.27 -100.91 33.62
C TYR A 837 -5.58 -101.79 34.68
N ARG A 838 -4.24 -101.69 34.82
CA ARG A 838 -3.51 -102.34 35.93
C ARG A 838 -3.97 -101.84 37.29
N ALA A 839 -4.18 -100.53 37.44
CA ALA A 839 -4.65 -99.95 38.70
C ALA A 839 -6.01 -100.54 39.10
N LYS A 840 -6.93 -100.68 38.13
CA LYS A 840 -8.24 -101.31 38.32
C LYS A 840 -8.15 -102.80 38.64
N GLY A 841 -7.22 -103.52 38.00
CA GLY A 841 -6.99 -104.96 38.21
C GLY A 841 -6.31 -105.31 39.53
N ALA A 842 -5.43 -104.44 40.03
CA ALA A 842 -4.63 -104.67 41.23
C ALA A 842 -5.33 -104.28 42.55
N GLY A 843 -6.62 -103.93 42.49
CA GLY A 843 -7.44 -103.61 43.67
C GLY A 843 -8.06 -102.21 43.69
N ARG A 844 -7.89 -101.41 42.63
CA ARG A 844 -8.39 -100.02 42.51
C ARG A 844 -7.78 -99.05 43.53
N ASN A 845 -8.26 -97.80 43.54
CA ASN A 845 -7.82 -96.73 44.42
C ASN A 845 -6.30 -96.58 44.47
N ARG A 846 -5.66 -96.45 43.29
CA ARG A 846 -4.20 -96.37 43.18
C ARG A 846 -3.76 -95.69 41.89
N VAL A 847 -2.48 -95.32 41.88
CA VAL A 847 -1.78 -94.78 40.72
C VAL A 847 -0.82 -95.85 40.18
N GLU A 848 -0.86 -96.08 38.88
CA GLU A 848 0.08 -96.95 38.18
C GLU A 848 0.81 -96.17 37.07
N SER A 849 2.07 -96.52 36.81
CA SER A 849 2.88 -95.91 35.75
C SER A 849 2.94 -96.80 34.50
N GLY A 850 2.80 -96.20 33.32
CA GLY A 850 3.03 -96.81 32.01
C GLY A 850 4.51 -97.08 31.69
N GLU A 851 5.41 -96.60 32.54
CA GLU A 851 6.87 -96.67 32.34
C GLU A 851 7.53 -97.84 33.11
N LEU A 852 6.77 -98.58 33.92
CA LEU A 852 7.23 -99.82 34.55
C LEU A 852 7.28 -100.95 33.52
N ALA A 853 8.49 -101.46 33.24
CA ALA A 853 8.63 -102.82 32.74
C ALA A 853 8.09 -103.77 33.82
N LEU A 854 7.22 -104.70 33.42
CA LEU A 854 6.96 -105.89 34.25
C LEU A 854 8.31 -106.53 34.60
N PRO A 855 8.49 -107.10 35.80
CA PRO A 855 9.54 -108.09 35.98
C PRO A 855 9.43 -109.21 34.94
#